data_AF-A0A8J7PDB6-F1
#
_entry.id   AF-A0A8J7PDB6-F1
#
_cell.length_a   1.000
_cell.length_b   1.000
_cell.length_c   1.000
_cell.angle_alpha   90.00
_cell.angle_beta   90.00
_cell.angle_gamma   90.00
#
_symmetry.space_group_name_H-M   'P 1'
#
loop_
_entity.id
_entity.type
_entity.pdbx_description
1 polymer ?
#
loop_
_entity_poly.entity_id
_entity_poly.type
_entity_poly.pdbx_seq_one_letter_code
_entity_poly.pdbx_strand_id
1 'polypeptide(L)'
;MFRLISLFLVVVLLLPVGLLLLAQTRLPIMDGVLNLSELSRGAAVKFDDHQVPYIEAANELDLYRVQGYVTAAQRLFQMDMSRRTALGELSEIYGAQTLVQDKLMRTIGLNRACSAELKSLPKDTLTALESYAQGVNAFIEGNKDKLPMEYFLLGVSPRPWKPLDTLAILKYSQYEQDESWRLDDLRQRVLDKGGNALASKMFERPFSAPPAVGFQLDSSAKLNLLACGTAAATSTGSSGWIVSKDLSDTRGGLLVLDKHHRFSTPCDYFLISLRSPSSHLAGASIPGVPGVMHGRNEKVGFGLLAYKVDVQDLFLEQFSNQFPGKYKTPTGWDTAQEIVEEIPVRFSDKLFFSSSKLLHKVNITRHGPLLYQSEDSGVSLAWVGLNQAQNQVQNQVQNQVQNPSQAQADSDKKNKDGQGTSTKKIAVKTYIEAVLDLNRAVDFKSAEEAISTYYGSPFSVLLVDKSGNCAYQQAGTIPLRAKDAAFGAHEGCLLAPGWTGGADWTSYMNFKDLMKVMNPAGGYFVANFQDFKPEMPLNTNLYRGQRIASILQAFKGGVANRPGLPEMAVLQGDCQAPLVTLVRSTIHEAMDKSELIDTYQIAALAALDKWDGSLSENSAGAAVYECFLRTVLRRVLVPRLGNMTFEYIERYPSWTKFVESVLKEKSTAWLPSEERTFKNFVITSFGQSVKELRLSSGSDEASRWKWGDLHKGDFPHFVQTVYPGVSDFLAPLLSIGAVKLAGDQDTVNTTDGAAASIATAKRSQFVSDSGSTMRMLIDMSDDEKFYQTLILGQGGQMTSNHRFDLLPVWLSLRPYPLAFSPASESKICQHRLLFTDR
;
A
#
# COMPACT_ATOMS: atom_id res chain seq x y z
N MET A 1 46.16 8.77 33.46
CA MET A 1 44.80 9.31 33.27
C MET A 1 44.71 10.20 32.02
N PHE A 2 45.44 11.32 31.93
CA PHE A 2 45.38 12.24 30.78
C PHE A 2 45.65 11.57 29.42
N ARG A 3 46.66 10.72 29.30
CA ARG A 3 46.94 9.95 28.06
C ARG A 3 45.82 8.98 27.65
N LEU A 4 45.13 8.38 28.62
CA LEU A 4 44.00 7.49 28.34
C LEU A 4 42.76 8.28 27.91
N ILE A 5 42.55 9.47 28.50
CA ILE A 5 41.49 10.40 28.08
C ILE A 5 41.77 10.93 26.68
N SER A 6 43.01 11.33 26.37
CA SER A 6 43.41 11.78 25.03
C SER A 6 43.27 10.67 23.99
N LEU A 7 43.69 9.44 24.31
CA LEU A 7 43.53 8.30 23.40
C LEU A 7 42.05 7.97 23.17
N PHE A 8 41.25 7.99 24.23
CA PHE A 8 39.80 7.80 24.14
C PHE A 8 39.15 8.87 23.26
N LEU A 9 39.50 10.15 23.45
CA LEU A 9 38.99 11.25 22.61
C LEU A 9 39.41 11.11 21.15
N VAL A 10 40.65 10.69 20.88
CA VAL A 10 41.12 10.42 19.51
C VAL A 10 40.34 9.27 18.87
N VAL A 11 40.11 8.17 19.59
CA VAL A 11 39.30 7.04 19.09
C VAL A 11 37.85 7.47 18.83
N VAL A 12 37.24 8.22 19.75
CA VAL A 12 35.88 8.73 19.60
C VAL A 12 35.76 9.70 18.41
N LEU A 13 36.78 10.50 18.12
CA LEU A 13 36.81 11.40 16.97
C LEU A 13 37.08 10.69 15.64
N LEU A 14 37.96 9.68 15.63
CA LEU A 14 38.35 8.97 14.41
C LEU A 14 37.37 7.86 14.01
N LEU A 15 36.64 7.27 14.96
CA LEU A 15 35.70 6.17 14.69
C LEU A 15 34.59 6.59 13.69
N PRO A 16 33.91 7.75 13.82
CA PRO A 16 32.91 8.18 12.83
C PRO A 16 33.51 8.39 11.43
N VAL A 17 34.72 8.96 11.36
CA VAL A 17 35.42 9.16 10.09
C VAL A 17 35.77 7.82 9.44
N GLY A 18 36.28 6.87 10.23
CA GLY A 18 36.57 5.51 9.76
C GLY A 18 35.32 4.78 9.27
N LEU A 19 34.20 4.89 10.00
CA LEU A 19 32.91 4.30 9.59
C LEU A 19 32.37 4.95 8.31
N LEU A 20 32.52 6.26 8.15
CA LEU A 20 32.10 6.97 6.94
C LEU A 20 32.94 6.58 5.72
N LEU A 21 34.27 6.52 5.87
CA LEU A 21 35.16 6.02 4.81
C LEU A 21 34.84 4.58 4.43
N LEU A 22 34.63 3.71 5.44
CA LEU A 22 34.23 2.33 5.21
C LEU A 22 32.90 2.26 4.45
N ALA A 23 31.91 3.07 4.84
CA ALA A 23 30.62 3.10 4.17
C ALA A 23 30.71 3.60 2.72
N GLN A 24 31.56 4.60 2.43
CA GLN A 24 31.82 5.06 1.06
C GLN A 24 32.40 3.97 0.17
N THR A 25 33.27 3.09 0.70
CA THR A 25 33.81 1.96 -0.08
C THR A 25 32.79 0.86 -0.41
N ARG A 26 31.59 0.91 0.21
CA ARG A 26 30.49 -0.05 0.03
C ARG A 26 29.42 0.45 -0.95
N LEU A 27 29.52 1.70 -1.41
CA LEU A 27 28.58 2.28 -2.38
C LEU A 27 28.65 1.57 -3.74
N PRO A 28 27.55 1.57 -4.51
CA PRO A 28 27.50 0.94 -5.84
C PRO A 28 28.54 1.52 -6.80
N ILE A 29 29.12 0.65 -7.63
CA ILE A 29 29.98 1.05 -8.74
C ILE A 29 29.07 1.51 -9.89
N MET A 30 29.21 2.77 -10.30
CA MET A 30 28.42 3.35 -11.41
C MET A 30 29.18 3.43 -12.73
N ASP A 31 30.51 3.39 -12.68
CA ASP A 31 31.39 3.49 -13.85
C ASP A 31 32.36 2.32 -13.93
N GLY A 32 32.68 1.94 -15.17
CA GLY A 32 33.74 1.00 -15.47
C GLY A 32 33.23 -0.29 -16.08
N VAL A 33 34.00 -1.37 -15.88
CA VAL A 33 33.72 -2.68 -16.47
C VAL A 33 33.69 -3.72 -15.36
N LEU A 34 32.61 -4.48 -15.29
CA LEU A 34 32.44 -5.60 -14.37
C LEU A 34 32.19 -6.88 -15.16
N ASN A 35 32.46 -8.01 -14.51
CA ASN A 35 32.09 -9.32 -15.04
C ASN A 35 30.72 -9.72 -14.47
N LEU A 36 29.81 -10.15 -15.34
CA LEU A 36 28.58 -10.79 -14.95
C LEU A 36 28.43 -12.04 -15.81
N SER A 37 28.77 -13.19 -15.21
CA SER A 37 28.72 -14.48 -15.88
C SER A 37 27.31 -14.81 -16.38
N GLU A 38 27.25 -15.69 -17.38
CA GLU A 38 25.99 -16.21 -17.97
C GLU A 38 25.19 -15.21 -18.82
N LEU A 39 25.71 -14.00 -19.05
CA LEU A 39 25.18 -13.15 -20.11
C LEU A 39 25.42 -13.78 -21.48
N SER A 40 24.42 -13.69 -22.37
CA SER A 40 24.60 -14.16 -23.76
C SER A 40 25.56 -13.27 -24.55
N ARG A 41 25.66 -12.00 -24.15
CA ARG A 41 26.59 -10.98 -24.65
C ARG A 41 26.69 -9.89 -23.58
N GLY A 42 27.80 -9.15 -23.58
CA GLY A 42 27.96 -7.99 -22.71
C GLY A 42 26.77 -7.01 -22.75
N ALA A 43 26.49 -6.40 -21.60
CA ALA A 43 25.39 -5.46 -21.37
C ALA A 43 25.94 -4.11 -20.92
N ALA A 44 25.15 -3.05 -21.08
CA ALA A 44 25.51 -1.71 -20.63
C ALA A 44 24.44 -1.17 -19.68
N VAL A 45 24.88 -0.44 -18.67
CA VAL A 45 24.01 0.32 -17.78
C VAL A 45 24.49 1.75 -17.77
N LYS A 46 23.61 2.67 -18.12
CA LYS A 46 23.83 4.10 -17.95
C LYS A 46 23.09 4.56 -16.69
N PHE A 47 23.61 5.55 -15.99
CA PHE A 47 22.92 6.16 -14.86
C PHE A 47 22.83 7.67 -15.04
N ASP A 48 21.67 8.23 -14.71
CA ASP A 48 21.50 9.68 -14.60
C ASP A 48 22.00 10.24 -13.26
N ASP A 49 21.85 11.56 -13.10
CA ASP A 49 22.28 12.31 -11.92
C ASP A 49 21.61 11.86 -10.62
N HIS A 50 20.50 11.14 -10.69
CA HIS A 50 19.78 10.57 -9.54
C HIS A 50 20.01 9.06 -9.40
N GLN A 51 20.98 8.52 -10.15
CA GLN A 51 21.34 7.10 -10.18
C GLN A 51 20.24 6.18 -10.70
N VAL A 52 19.28 6.67 -11.49
CA VAL A 52 18.30 5.80 -12.14
C VAL A 52 19.00 4.99 -13.25
N PRO A 53 18.89 3.65 -13.25
CA PRO A 53 19.56 2.81 -14.25
C PRO A 53 18.78 2.69 -15.56
N TYR A 54 19.51 2.83 -16.66
CA TYR A 54 19.06 2.57 -18.03
C TYR A 54 19.88 1.39 -18.58
N ILE A 55 19.26 0.22 -18.57
CA ILE A 55 19.89 -1.07 -18.88
C ILE A 55 19.65 -1.42 -20.35
N GLU A 56 20.73 -1.70 -21.05
CA GLU A 56 20.74 -2.25 -22.41
C GLU A 56 21.36 -3.66 -22.40
N ALA A 57 20.62 -4.67 -22.86
CA ALA A 57 21.10 -6.04 -22.94
C ALA A 57 20.63 -6.75 -24.23
N ALA A 58 21.23 -7.91 -24.54
CA ALA A 58 21.00 -8.60 -25.80
C ALA A 58 19.62 -9.26 -25.93
N ASN A 59 19.01 -9.64 -24.81
CA ASN A 59 17.69 -10.27 -24.74
C ASN A 59 17.03 -10.02 -23.38
N GLU A 60 15.78 -10.45 -23.23
CA GLU A 60 14.97 -10.23 -22.03
C GLU A 60 15.53 -10.93 -20.77
N LEU A 61 16.12 -12.12 -20.89
CA LEU A 61 16.70 -12.82 -19.73
C LEU A 61 17.95 -12.11 -19.22
N ASP A 62 18.80 -11.63 -20.13
CA ASP A 62 19.96 -10.81 -19.78
C ASP A 62 19.51 -9.47 -19.15
N LEU A 63 18.41 -8.88 -19.61
CA LEU A 63 17.81 -7.70 -18.96
C LEU A 63 17.45 -7.99 -17.51
N TYR A 64 16.72 -9.07 -17.23
CA TYR A 64 16.35 -9.41 -15.85
C TYR A 64 17.57 -9.72 -14.98
N ARG A 65 18.60 -10.38 -15.54
CA ARG A 65 19.86 -10.64 -14.82
C ARG A 65 20.59 -9.34 -14.46
N VAL A 66 20.75 -8.42 -15.39
CA VAL A 66 21.40 -7.13 -15.11
C VAL A 66 20.54 -6.28 -14.17
N GLN A 67 19.21 -6.31 -14.35
CA GLN A 67 18.26 -5.65 -13.45
C GLN A 67 18.42 -6.14 -12.01
N GLY A 68 18.48 -7.46 -11.79
CA GLY A 68 18.70 -8.05 -10.47
C GLY A 68 20.00 -7.58 -9.82
N TYR A 69 21.10 -7.54 -10.59
CA TYR A 69 22.39 -7.07 -10.10
C TYR A 69 22.34 -5.61 -9.67
N VAL A 70 21.85 -4.72 -10.54
CA VAL A 70 21.84 -3.27 -10.28
C VAL A 70 20.88 -2.93 -9.13
N THR A 71 19.71 -3.57 -9.10
CA THR A 71 18.75 -3.37 -8.01
C THR A 71 19.35 -3.83 -6.68
N ALA A 72 20.05 -4.97 -6.64
CA ALA A 72 20.77 -5.40 -5.44
C ALA A 72 21.87 -4.41 -5.04
N ALA A 73 22.66 -3.90 -6.00
CA ALA A 73 23.69 -2.92 -5.71
C ALA A 73 23.14 -1.71 -4.94
N GLN A 74 21.98 -1.19 -5.36
CA GLN A 74 21.38 0.00 -4.74
C GLN A 74 20.44 -0.28 -3.56
N ARG A 75 19.76 -1.44 -3.52
CA ARG A 75 18.63 -1.73 -2.61
C ARG A 75 18.68 -3.10 -1.89
N LEU A 76 19.82 -3.82 -1.90
CA LEU A 76 19.90 -5.18 -1.33
C LEU A 76 19.38 -5.30 0.11
N PHE A 77 19.73 -4.35 1.00
CA PHE A 77 19.26 -4.40 2.38
C PHE A 77 17.73 -4.31 2.49
N GLN A 78 17.10 -3.37 1.77
CA GLN A 78 15.65 -3.25 1.69
C GLN A 78 15.02 -4.55 1.15
N MET A 79 15.55 -5.06 0.04
CA MET A 79 15.08 -6.31 -0.58
C MET A 79 15.10 -7.49 0.40
N ASP A 80 16.19 -7.62 1.17
CA ASP A 80 16.35 -8.68 2.16
C ASP A 80 15.38 -8.51 3.34
N MET A 81 15.19 -7.29 3.84
CA MET A 81 14.21 -7.02 4.91
C MET A 81 12.78 -7.28 4.45
N SER A 82 12.42 -6.91 3.22
CA SER A 82 11.10 -7.16 2.65
C SER A 82 10.80 -8.66 2.50
N ARG A 83 11.72 -9.46 1.93
CA ARG A 83 11.50 -10.92 1.83
C ARG A 83 11.44 -11.59 3.20
N ARG A 84 12.25 -11.14 4.18
CA ARG A 84 12.26 -11.71 5.53
C ARG A 84 11.01 -11.37 6.30
N THR A 85 10.50 -10.16 6.10
CA THR A 85 9.18 -9.75 6.61
C THR A 85 8.12 -10.69 6.04
N ALA A 86 8.04 -10.83 4.72
CA ALA A 86 7.06 -11.68 4.06
C ALA A 86 7.12 -13.16 4.51
N LEU A 87 8.33 -13.70 4.68
CA LEU A 87 8.55 -15.10 5.00
C LEU A 87 8.54 -15.41 6.51
N GLY A 88 8.46 -14.40 7.37
CA GLY A 88 8.59 -14.56 8.82
C GLY A 88 9.97 -15.09 9.21
N GLU A 89 11.01 -14.34 8.84
CA GLU A 89 12.44 -14.64 9.04
C GLU A 89 13.23 -13.42 9.61
N LEU A 90 12.54 -12.39 10.12
CA LEU A 90 13.21 -11.22 10.69
C LEU A 90 13.92 -11.54 12.01
N SER A 91 13.36 -12.46 12.80
CA SER A 91 13.91 -12.88 14.09
C SER A 91 15.26 -13.58 13.97
N GLU A 92 15.61 -14.07 12.78
CA GLU A 92 16.96 -14.56 12.49
C GLU A 92 18.02 -13.46 12.62
N ILE A 93 17.65 -12.21 12.32
CA ILE A 93 18.55 -11.06 12.38
C ILE A 93 18.35 -10.28 13.67
N TYR A 94 17.09 -10.04 14.04
CA TYR A 94 16.70 -9.11 15.09
C TYR A 94 16.31 -9.77 16.41
N GLY A 95 16.21 -11.10 16.46
CA GLY A 95 15.89 -11.84 17.68
C GLY A 95 14.42 -11.70 18.11
N ALA A 96 14.19 -11.65 19.43
CA ALA A 96 12.85 -11.70 20.01
C ALA A 96 11.96 -10.49 19.64
N GLN A 97 12.54 -9.34 19.30
CA GLN A 97 11.82 -8.10 19.00
C GLN A 97 10.88 -8.24 17.80
N THR A 98 11.25 -9.07 16.81
CA THR A 98 10.45 -9.30 15.60
C THR A 98 9.67 -10.62 15.63
N LEU A 99 9.72 -11.36 16.74
CA LEU A 99 9.16 -12.72 16.81
C LEU A 99 7.63 -12.72 16.70
N VAL A 100 6.97 -11.69 17.22
CA VAL A 100 5.51 -11.53 17.09
C VAL A 100 5.11 -11.39 15.62
N GLN A 101 5.86 -10.58 14.87
CA GLN A 101 5.63 -10.38 13.43
C GLN A 101 5.93 -11.64 12.63
N ASP A 102 7.04 -12.33 12.91
CA ASP A 102 7.38 -13.58 12.24
C ASP A 102 6.34 -14.67 12.49
N LYS A 103 5.87 -14.81 13.74
CA LYS A 103 4.77 -15.73 14.08
C LYS A 103 3.50 -15.41 13.31
N LEU A 104 3.15 -14.12 13.18
CA LEU A 104 1.97 -13.73 12.41
C LEU A 104 2.12 -14.11 10.93
N MET A 105 3.24 -13.79 10.29
CA MET A 105 3.48 -14.09 8.87
C MET A 105 3.49 -15.60 8.61
N ARG A 106 4.00 -16.38 9.57
CA ARG A 106 3.98 -17.85 9.55
C ARG A 106 2.58 -18.41 9.80
N THR A 107 1.79 -17.80 10.68
CA THR A 107 0.38 -18.14 10.87
C THR A 107 -0.41 -17.92 9.58
N ILE A 108 -0.38 -16.71 9.02
CA ILE A 108 -1.04 -16.37 7.74
C ILE A 108 -0.58 -17.32 6.63
N GLY A 109 0.71 -17.65 6.59
CA GLY A 109 1.22 -18.67 5.69
C GLY A 109 1.68 -18.19 4.33
N LEU A 110 2.18 -16.95 4.23
CA LEU A 110 2.70 -16.41 2.97
C LEU A 110 3.80 -17.30 2.38
N ASN A 111 4.68 -17.85 3.23
CA ASN A 111 5.72 -18.79 2.82
C ASN A 111 5.13 -20.03 2.11
N ARG A 112 4.09 -20.63 2.70
CA ARG A 112 3.42 -21.81 2.14
C ARG A 112 2.73 -21.47 0.81
N ALA A 113 2.04 -20.34 0.76
CA ALA A 113 1.36 -19.87 -0.44
C ALA A 113 2.36 -19.64 -1.60
N CYS A 114 3.45 -18.92 -1.35
CA CYS A 114 4.49 -18.67 -2.35
C CYS A 114 5.20 -19.95 -2.80
N SER A 115 5.42 -20.90 -1.88
CA SER A 115 6.02 -22.19 -2.20
C SER A 115 5.12 -23.06 -3.09
N ALA A 116 3.80 -22.97 -2.90
CA ALA A 116 2.83 -23.63 -3.77
C ALA A 116 2.76 -22.95 -5.14
N GLU A 117 2.72 -21.62 -5.16
CA GLU A 117 2.72 -20.80 -6.38
C GLU A 117 3.94 -21.09 -7.25
N LEU A 118 5.15 -21.09 -6.66
CA LEU A 118 6.40 -21.38 -7.36
C LEU A 118 6.39 -22.73 -8.09
N LYS A 119 5.79 -23.77 -7.50
CA LYS A 119 5.69 -25.11 -8.11
C LYS A 119 4.74 -25.15 -9.32
N SER A 120 3.84 -24.17 -9.42
CA SER A 120 2.84 -24.08 -10.49
C SER A 120 3.22 -23.11 -11.62
N LEU A 121 4.30 -22.34 -11.47
CA LEU A 121 4.69 -21.35 -12.48
C LEU A 121 5.05 -21.99 -13.82
N PRO A 122 4.64 -21.38 -14.95
CA PRO A 122 5.15 -21.75 -16.26
C PRO A 122 6.67 -21.63 -16.33
N LYS A 123 7.29 -22.45 -17.19
CA LYS A 123 8.75 -22.47 -17.36
C LYS A 123 9.33 -21.09 -17.68
N ASP A 124 8.70 -20.36 -18.60
CA ASP A 124 9.20 -19.05 -19.04
C ASP A 124 9.21 -18.02 -17.90
N THR A 125 8.16 -18.00 -17.08
CA THR A 125 8.07 -17.15 -15.88
C THR A 125 9.11 -17.55 -14.84
N LEU A 126 9.28 -18.86 -14.59
CA LEU A 126 10.31 -19.35 -13.67
C LEU A 126 11.71 -18.95 -14.13
N THR A 127 12.02 -19.11 -15.42
CA THR A 127 13.32 -18.72 -16.00
C THR A 127 13.57 -17.22 -15.91
N ALA A 128 12.55 -16.38 -16.04
CA ALA A 128 12.67 -14.93 -15.81
C ALA A 128 13.03 -14.62 -14.34
N LEU A 129 12.36 -15.27 -13.39
CA LEU A 129 12.65 -15.12 -11.96
C LEU A 129 14.04 -15.64 -11.59
N GLU A 130 14.46 -16.76 -12.16
CA GLU A 130 15.80 -17.33 -11.98
C GLU A 130 16.86 -16.39 -12.52
N SER A 131 16.66 -15.82 -13.72
CA SER A 131 17.61 -14.86 -14.32
C SER A 131 17.79 -13.63 -13.43
N TYR A 132 16.69 -13.08 -12.90
CA TYR A 132 16.76 -11.98 -11.92
C TYR A 132 17.52 -12.39 -10.65
N ALA A 133 17.21 -13.56 -10.08
CA ALA A 133 17.87 -14.08 -8.89
C ALA A 133 19.37 -14.29 -9.09
N GLN A 134 19.80 -14.78 -10.27
CA GLN A 134 21.21 -14.91 -10.64
C GLN A 134 21.92 -13.55 -10.60
N GLY A 135 21.29 -12.49 -11.10
CA GLY A 135 21.83 -11.13 -11.02
C GLY A 135 22.05 -10.65 -9.59
N VAL A 136 21.03 -10.82 -8.74
CA VAL A 136 21.11 -10.49 -7.31
C VAL A 136 22.22 -11.28 -6.63
N ASN A 137 22.32 -12.57 -6.91
CA ASN A 137 23.32 -13.46 -6.33
C ASN A 137 24.74 -13.13 -6.80
N ALA A 138 24.92 -12.78 -8.07
CA ALA A 138 26.21 -12.32 -8.58
C ALA A 138 26.69 -11.06 -7.85
N PHE A 139 25.79 -10.12 -7.53
CA PHE A 139 26.13 -8.97 -6.69
C PHE A 139 26.54 -9.40 -5.27
N ILE A 140 25.74 -10.24 -4.61
CA ILE A 140 26.02 -10.73 -3.25
C ILE A 140 27.37 -11.45 -3.18
N GLU A 141 27.64 -12.34 -4.15
CA GLU A 141 28.85 -13.16 -4.17
C GLU A 141 30.10 -12.35 -4.51
N GLY A 142 30.00 -11.43 -5.47
CA GLY A 142 31.10 -10.55 -5.88
C GLY A 142 31.46 -9.48 -4.84
N ASN A 143 30.58 -9.20 -3.87
CA ASN A 143 30.74 -8.10 -2.92
C ASN A 143 30.66 -8.53 -1.44
N LYS A 144 31.00 -9.78 -1.08
CA LYS A 144 30.93 -10.28 0.31
C LYS A 144 31.60 -9.37 1.35
N ASP A 145 32.76 -8.80 1.01
CA ASP A 145 33.51 -7.89 1.91
C ASP A 145 32.99 -6.44 1.87
N LYS A 146 32.19 -6.11 0.85
CA LYS A 146 31.68 -4.76 0.55
C LYS A 146 30.15 -4.65 0.58
N LEU A 147 29.47 -5.58 1.26
CA LEU A 147 28.02 -5.53 1.46
C LEU A 147 27.59 -4.18 2.09
N PRO A 148 26.33 -3.75 1.88
CA PRO A 148 25.81 -2.52 2.49
C PRO A 148 26.12 -2.41 3.99
N MET A 149 26.36 -1.18 4.45
CA MET A 149 26.85 -0.90 5.82
C MET A 149 25.94 -1.48 6.91
N GLU A 150 24.65 -1.58 6.64
CA GLU A 150 23.63 -2.18 7.50
C GLU A 150 23.97 -3.62 7.89
N TYR A 151 24.50 -4.42 6.95
CA TYR A 151 24.94 -5.80 7.21
C TYR A 151 26.15 -5.85 8.16
N PHE A 152 27.13 -4.97 7.95
CA PHE A 152 28.30 -4.86 8.81
C PHE A 152 27.91 -4.48 10.24
N LEU A 153 27.01 -3.51 10.39
CA LEU A 153 26.53 -3.05 11.70
C LEU A 153 25.72 -4.11 12.45
N LEU A 154 24.92 -4.91 11.74
CA LEU A 154 24.12 -5.99 12.33
C LEU A 154 24.94 -7.29 12.56
N GLY A 155 26.12 -7.38 11.96
CA GLY A 155 26.96 -8.59 11.98
C GLY A 155 26.26 -9.78 11.34
N VAL A 156 25.58 -9.56 10.21
CA VAL A 156 24.84 -10.58 9.45
C VAL A 156 25.18 -10.50 7.97
N SER A 157 24.91 -11.56 7.22
CA SER A 157 25.06 -11.60 5.76
C SER A 157 23.73 -11.99 5.11
N PRO A 158 23.42 -11.47 3.92
CA PRO A 158 22.23 -11.87 3.19
C PRO A 158 22.37 -13.32 2.72
N ARG A 159 21.26 -14.05 2.72
CA ARG A 159 21.17 -15.36 2.06
C ARG A 159 21.02 -15.20 0.55
N PRO A 160 21.42 -16.19 -0.27
CA PRO A 160 21.17 -16.16 -1.71
C PRO A 160 19.69 -15.90 -2.01
N TRP A 161 19.44 -15.08 -3.04
CA TRP A 161 18.14 -14.79 -3.60
C TRP A 161 17.61 -15.99 -4.37
N LYS A 162 16.31 -16.28 -4.18
CA LYS A 162 15.58 -17.34 -4.87
C LYS A 162 14.35 -16.75 -5.56
N PRO A 163 13.81 -17.38 -6.62
CA PRO A 163 12.52 -17.01 -7.20
C PRO A 163 11.39 -16.86 -6.17
N LEU A 164 11.40 -17.71 -5.12
CA LEU A 164 10.46 -17.63 -4.00
C LEU A 164 10.47 -16.26 -3.30
N ASP A 165 11.63 -15.61 -3.18
CA ASP A 165 11.78 -14.33 -2.49
C ASP A 165 11.06 -13.20 -3.23
N THR A 166 11.10 -13.23 -4.57
CA THR A 166 10.34 -12.32 -5.43
C THR A 166 8.84 -12.50 -5.25
N LEU A 167 8.36 -13.75 -5.25
CA LEU A 167 6.94 -14.05 -5.00
C LEU A 167 6.50 -13.60 -3.61
N ALA A 168 7.36 -13.79 -2.60
CA ALA A 168 7.08 -13.39 -1.23
C ALA A 168 6.89 -11.88 -1.09
N ILE A 169 7.74 -11.07 -1.74
CA ILE A 169 7.59 -9.61 -1.75
C ILE A 169 6.27 -9.19 -2.40
N LEU A 170 5.93 -9.77 -3.55
CA LEU A 170 4.68 -9.47 -4.23
C LEU A 170 3.46 -9.87 -3.39
N LYS A 171 3.49 -11.06 -2.77
CA LYS A 171 2.40 -11.55 -1.92
C LYS A 171 2.24 -10.69 -0.66
N TYR A 172 3.34 -10.23 -0.08
CA TYR A 172 3.31 -9.33 1.07
C TYR A 172 2.73 -7.97 0.68
N SER A 173 3.13 -7.41 -0.46
CA SER A 173 2.51 -6.18 -0.99
C SER A 173 1.00 -6.34 -1.20
N GLN A 174 0.54 -7.50 -1.69
CA GLN A 174 -0.89 -7.82 -1.78
C GLN A 174 -1.56 -7.87 -0.40
N TYR A 175 -0.93 -8.51 0.59
CA TYR A 175 -1.43 -8.59 1.98
C TYR A 175 -1.52 -7.22 2.67
N GLU A 176 -0.59 -6.31 2.37
CA GLU A 176 -0.62 -4.95 2.87
C GLU A 176 -1.71 -4.11 2.19
N GLN A 177 -2.09 -4.43 0.95
CA GLN A 177 -3.12 -3.68 0.23
C GLN A 177 -4.54 -4.19 0.47
N ASP A 178 -4.68 -5.50 0.68
CA ASP A 178 -5.91 -6.16 1.10
C ASP A 178 -6.03 -6.01 2.62
N GLU A 179 -6.72 -4.96 3.04
CA GLU A 179 -6.81 -4.56 4.45
C GLU A 179 -8.23 -4.71 5.03
N SER A 180 -9.16 -5.36 4.31
CA SER A 180 -10.59 -5.30 4.64
C SER A 180 -10.90 -5.89 6.01
N TRP A 181 -10.28 -7.03 6.37
CA TRP A 181 -10.49 -7.65 7.68
C TRP A 181 -10.01 -6.80 8.85
N ARG A 182 -9.05 -5.88 8.61
CA ARG A 182 -8.48 -5.01 9.64
C ARG A 182 -9.47 -3.97 10.15
N LEU A 183 -10.72 -3.93 9.71
CA LEU A 183 -11.78 -3.13 10.34
C LEU A 183 -12.86 -3.97 11.03
N ASP A 184 -12.92 -5.27 10.76
CA ASP A 184 -14.08 -6.08 11.15
C ASP A 184 -14.22 -6.23 12.66
N ASP A 185 -13.12 -6.44 13.38
CA ASP A 185 -13.11 -6.41 14.85
C ASP A 185 -13.52 -5.04 15.40
N LEU A 186 -13.02 -3.94 14.82
CA LEU A 186 -13.36 -2.60 15.29
C LEU A 186 -14.84 -2.31 15.06
N ARG A 187 -15.36 -2.65 13.87
CA ARG A 187 -16.78 -2.54 13.53
C ARG A 187 -17.64 -3.34 14.50
N GLN A 188 -17.25 -4.58 14.80
CA GLN A 188 -17.94 -5.42 15.77
C GLN A 188 -17.97 -4.78 17.16
N ARG A 189 -16.82 -4.33 17.68
CA ARG A 189 -16.75 -3.69 19.01
C ARG A 189 -17.51 -2.36 19.08
N VAL A 190 -17.50 -1.58 17.99
CA VAL A 190 -18.30 -0.35 17.89
C VAL A 190 -19.79 -0.67 17.83
N LEU A 191 -20.18 -1.74 17.12
CA LEU A 191 -21.57 -2.22 17.08
C LEU A 191 -22.04 -2.66 18.47
N ASP A 192 -21.24 -3.48 19.16
CA ASP A 192 -21.55 -4.02 20.49
C ASP A 192 -21.71 -2.93 21.54
N LYS A 193 -20.86 -1.89 21.48
CA LYS A 193 -20.86 -0.79 22.47
C LYS A 193 -21.79 0.36 22.08
N GLY A 194 -21.79 0.73 20.81
CA GLY A 194 -22.42 1.94 20.27
C GLY A 194 -23.78 1.71 19.61
N GLY A 195 -24.11 0.45 19.30
CA GLY A 195 -25.33 0.07 18.60
C GLY A 195 -25.31 0.39 17.10
N ASN A 196 -26.30 -0.17 16.40
CA ASN A 196 -26.40 -0.16 14.94
C ASN A 196 -26.40 1.25 14.35
N ALA A 197 -27.14 2.19 14.95
CA ALA A 197 -27.25 3.55 14.43
C ALA A 197 -25.91 4.29 14.41
N LEU A 198 -25.13 4.19 15.50
CA LEU A 198 -23.82 4.83 15.59
C LEU A 198 -22.82 4.15 14.64
N ALA A 199 -22.73 2.82 14.68
CA ALA A 199 -21.85 2.06 13.80
C ALA A 199 -22.14 2.37 12.33
N SER A 200 -23.42 2.42 11.96
CA SER A 200 -23.83 2.69 10.57
C SER A 200 -23.40 4.05 10.09
N LYS A 201 -23.45 5.03 10.99
CA LYS A 201 -23.04 6.40 10.71
C LYS A 201 -21.53 6.53 10.59
N MET A 202 -20.78 5.87 11.48
CA MET A 202 -19.31 5.92 11.48
C MET A 202 -18.70 5.27 10.24
N PHE A 203 -19.16 4.08 9.87
CA PHE A 203 -18.59 3.35 8.74
C PHE A 203 -19.38 3.50 7.44
N GLU A 204 -20.33 4.45 7.40
CA GLU A 204 -21.16 4.79 6.23
C GLU A 204 -21.89 3.59 5.59
N ARG A 205 -22.32 2.65 6.44
CA ARG A 205 -22.84 1.35 6.02
C ARG A 205 -24.03 0.93 6.86
N PRO A 206 -25.10 0.38 6.29
CA PRO A 206 -26.23 -0.07 7.09
C PRO A 206 -25.86 -1.34 7.88
N PHE A 207 -25.84 -1.25 9.21
CA PHE A 207 -25.80 -2.43 10.09
C PHE A 207 -27.23 -2.77 10.52
N SER A 208 -27.82 -3.81 9.93
CA SER A 208 -29.20 -4.25 10.19
C SER A 208 -29.30 -5.44 11.15
N ALA A 209 -28.26 -6.27 11.27
CA ALA A 209 -28.27 -7.46 12.11
C ALA A 209 -27.94 -7.12 13.58
N PRO A 210 -28.54 -7.79 14.57
CA PRO A 210 -28.02 -7.77 15.93
C PRO A 210 -26.59 -8.34 15.96
N PRO A 211 -25.73 -7.89 16.88
CA PRO A 211 -24.35 -8.38 16.99
C PRO A 211 -24.34 -9.91 17.11
N ALA A 212 -23.27 -10.56 16.65
CA ALA A 212 -23.03 -11.96 16.98
C ALA A 212 -22.98 -12.08 18.52
N VAL A 213 -24.10 -12.50 19.11
CA VAL A 213 -24.31 -12.48 20.55
C VAL A 213 -23.29 -13.39 21.22
N GLY A 214 -22.45 -12.82 22.08
CA GLY A 214 -21.72 -13.57 23.11
C GLY A 214 -20.23 -13.86 22.88
N PHE A 215 -19.60 -13.38 21.80
CA PHE A 215 -18.14 -13.51 21.66
C PHE A 215 -17.41 -12.30 22.22
N GLN A 216 -16.78 -12.47 23.38
CA GLN A 216 -15.76 -11.53 23.84
C GLN A 216 -14.38 -12.10 23.48
N LEU A 217 -13.70 -11.46 22.51
CA LEU A 217 -12.25 -11.62 22.40
C LEU A 217 -11.65 -11.32 23.78
N ASP A 218 -11.01 -12.31 24.40
CA ASP A 218 -10.33 -12.07 25.65
C ASP A 218 -9.17 -11.06 25.45
N SER A 219 -8.64 -10.56 26.55
CA SER A 219 -7.58 -9.55 26.54
C SER A 219 -6.32 -9.99 25.79
N SER A 220 -6.04 -11.29 25.72
CA SER A 220 -4.87 -11.85 25.02
C SER A 220 -5.10 -12.02 23.52
N ALA A 221 -6.33 -12.34 23.11
CA ALA A 221 -6.80 -12.31 21.73
C ALA A 221 -6.76 -10.89 21.17
N LYS A 222 -7.24 -9.92 21.97
CA LYS A 222 -7.12 -8.48 21.69
C LYS A 222 -5.66 -8.09 21.57
N LEU A 223 -4.82 -8.48 22.52
CA LEU A 223 -3.41 -8.13 22.49
C LEU A 223 -2.68 -8.77 21.31
N ASN A 224 -3.02 -9.98 20.85
CA ASN A 224 -2.41 -10.58 19.68
C ASN A 224 -2.94 -9.98 18.37
N LEU A 225 -4.24 -9.77 18.19
CA LEU A 225 -4.80 -9.09 17.01
C LEU A 225 -4.39 -7.61 16.94
N LEU A 226 -4.23 -6.94 18.08
CA LEU A 226 -3.73 -5.56 18.19
C LEU A 226 -2.19 -5.49 18.12
N ALA A 227 -1.43 -6.44 18.69
CA ALA A 227 0.04 -6.48 18.60
C ALA A 227 0.54 -7.08 17.28
N CYS A 228 -0.32 -7.76 16.52
CA CYS A 228 -0.12 -8.05 15.11
C CYS A 228 -0.03 -6.77 14.25
N GLY A 229 -0.37 -5.61 14.84
CA GLY A 229 -0.17 -4.29 14.26
C GLY A 229 0.58 -3.36 15.19
N THR A 230 1.78 -2.94 14.79
CA THR A 230 2.06 -1.50 14.75
C THR A 230 1.11 -0.89 13.71
N ALA A 231 -0.17 -0.86 14.12
CA ALA A 231 -1.42 -0.63 13.41
C ALA A 231 -1.27 -0.36 11.91
N ALA A 232 -1.54 -1.35 11.05
CA ALA A 232 -1.87 -1.06 9.66
C ALA A 232 -3.27 -0.46 9.63
N ALA A 233 -3.33 0.87 9.54
CA ALA A 233 -4.55 1.61 9.20
C ALA A 233 -5.04 1.15 7.83
N THR A 234 -6.36 1.13 7.60
CA THR A 234 -6.82 1.03 6.21
C THR A 234 -6.41 2.31 5.49
N SER A 235 -5.74 2.17 4.34
CA SER A 235 -5.33 3.33 3.57
C SER A 235 -6.52 3.97 2.84
N THR A 236 -6.49 5.30 2.66
CA THR A 236 -7.38 6.01 1.71
C THR A 236 -7.33 5.43 0.30
N GLY A 237 -6.30 4.65 -0.05
CA GLY A 237 -6.11 4.06 -1.36
C GLY A 237 -5.40 5.01 -2.33
N SER A 238 -4.66 4.44 -3.28
CA SER A 238 -3.98 5.20 -4.34
C SER A 238 -5.00 5.94 -5.24
N SER A 239 -4.59 7.03 -5.86
CA SER A 239 -5.39 7.76 -6.86
C SER A 239 -4.84 7.55 -8.26
N GLY A 240 -5.70 7.66 -9.27
CA GLY A 240 -5.27 7.70 -10.65
C GLY A 240 -6.42 7.97 -11.60
N TRP A 241 -6.11 8.58 -12.74
CA TRP A 241 -7.12 8.93 -13.72
C TRP A 241 -6.52 8.93 -15.13
N ILE A 242 -7.42 8.76 -16.09
CA ILE A 242 -7.12 8.87 -17.51
C ILE A 242 -7.88 10.04 -18.12
N VAL A 243 -7.23 10.72 -19.05
CA VAL A 243 -7.82 11.79 -19.87
C VAL A 243 -7.74 11.35 -21.33
N SER A 244 -8.87 11.34 -22.02
CA SER A 244 -8.94 10.98 -23.43
C SER A 244 -8.36 12.08 -24.33
N LYS A 245 -7.98 11.70 -25.55
CA LYS A 245 -7.57 12.62 -26.61
C LYS A 245 -8.55 13.77 -26.90
N ASP A 246 -9.84 13.56 -26.62
CA ASP A 246 -10.88 14.55 -26.87
C ASP A 246 -10.85 15.70 -25.86
N LEU A 247 -10.31 15.43 -24.67
CA LEU A 247 -10.15 16.42 -23.60
C LEU A 247 -8.71 16.93 -23.48
N SER A 248 -7.69 16.13 -23.81
CA SER A 248 -6.27 16.54 -23.75
C SER A 248 -5.90 17.64 -24.77
N ASP A 249 -4.92 18.47 -24.43
CA ASP A 249 -4.33 19.48 -25.31
C ASP A 249 -3.52 18.88 -26.48
N THR A 250 -2.87 17.75 -26.24
CA THR A 250 -1.99 17.06 -27.21
C THR A 250 -2.72 16.12 -28.15
N ARG A 251 -4.00 15.86 -27.90
CA ARG A 251 -4.77 14.77 -28.53
C ARG A 251 -4.20 13.37 -28.23
N GLY A 252 -3.33 13.25 -27.24
CA GLY A 252 -2.88 11.97 -26.68
C GLY A 252 -3.79 11.49 -25.54
N GLY A 253 -3.69 10.22 -25.18
CA GLY A 253 -4.26 9.73 -23.92
C GLY A 253 -3.31 10.11 -22.79
N LEU A 254 -3.80 10.83 -21.79
CA LEU A 254 -3.03 11.12 -20.57
C LEU A 254 -3.34 10.07 -19.51
N LEU A 255 -2.31 9.57 -18.84
CA LEU A 255 -2.43 8.69 -17.68
C LEU A 255 -1.72 9.34 -16.51
N VAL A 256 -2.45 9.48 -15.41
CA VAL A 256 -1.93 10.00 -14.14
C VAL A 256 -2.09 8.92 -13.07
N LEU A 257 -1.00 8.65 -12.35
CA LEU A 257 -0.99 7.70 -11.25
C LEU A 257 -0.37 8.35 -10.01
N ASP A 258 -1.02 8.18 -8.87
CA ASP A 258 -0.53 8.62 -7.58
C ASP A 258 -0.59 7.45 -6.57
N LYS A 259 0.56 6.85 -6.27
CA LYS A 259 0.67 5.65 -5.43
C LYS A 259 0.83 6.03 -3.99
N HIS A 260 -0.12 5.58 -3.15
CA HIS A 260 -0.17 5.95 -1.74
C HIS A 260 0.19 4.75 -0.88
N HIS A 261 1.30 4.82 -0.15
CA HIS A 261 1.77 3.79 0.78
C HIS A 261 2.25 4.42 2.09
N ARG A 262 2.64 3.58 3.05
CA ARG A 262 3.35 4.02 4.25
C ARG A 262 4.70 4.62 3.89
N PHE A 263 5.09 5.63 4.65
CA PHE A 263 6.39 6.25 4.52
C PHE A 263 7.47 5.34 5.11
N SER A 264 8.50 5.12 4.30
CA SER A 264 9.62 4.25 4.59
C SER A 264 10.89 4.85 3.98
N THR A 265 12.02 4.60 4.62
CA THR A 265 13.34 4.86 4.03
C THR A 265 14.07 3.53 3.83
N PRO A 266 14.41 3.14 2.59
CA PRO A 266 14.05 3.78 1.31
C PRO A 266 12.57 3.61 0.95
N CYS A 267 12.05 4.43 0.03
CA CYS A 267 10.68 4.26 -0.47
C CYS A 267 10.50 2.94 -1.27
N ASP A 268 9.25 2.52 -1.47
CA ASP A 268 8.91 1.18 -1.99
C ASP A 268 9.21 0.96 -3.48
N TYR A 269 9.43 2.05 -4.23
CA TYR A 269 9.60 2.02 -5.69
C TYR A 269 11.04 2.29 -6.12
N PHE A 270 11.37 1.76 -7.29
CA PHE A 270 12.68 1.86 -7.93
C PHE A 270 12.51 2.13 -9.42
N LEU A 271 12.97 3.30 -9.88
CA LEU A 271 12.86 3.69 -11.28
C LEU A 271 13.90 2.92 -12.12
N ILE A 272 13.54 2.54 -13.34
CA ILE A 272 14.41 1.79 -14.24
C ILE A 272 13.96 1.88 -15.71
N SER A 273 14.90 1.81 -16.64
CA SER A 273 14.68 1.57 -18.07
C SER A 273 15.37 0.26 -18.48
N LEU A 274 14.67 -0.60 -19.23
CA LEU A 274 15.07 -1.94 -19.66
C LEU A 274 14.93 -2.05 -21.18
N ARG A 275 16.04 -2.09 -21.92
CA ARG A 275 16.07 -2.09 -23.39
C ARG A 275 16.80 -3.31 -23.95
N SER A 276 16.13 -4.02 -24.86
CA SER A 276 16.67 -5.08 -25.69
C SER A 276 16.24 -4.87 -27.14
N PRO A 277 16.79 -5.60 -28.12
CA PRO A 277 16.36 -5.48 -29.51
C PRO A 277 14.87 -5.77 -29.76
N SER A 278 14.22 -6.54 -28.88
CA SER A 278 12.82 -6.95 -29.03
C SER A 278 11.86 -6.21 -28.10
N SER A 279 12.35 -5.40 -27.16
CA SER A 279 11.51 -4.77 -26.14
C SER A 279 12.21 -3.59 -25.49
N HIS A 280 11.46 -2.52 -25.24
CA HIS A 280 11.91 -1.39 -24.43
C HIS A 280 10.82 -1.01 -23.42
N LEU A 281 11.14 -1.11 -22.13
CA LEU A 281 10.30 -0.73 -21.00
C LEU A 281 10.98 0.34 -20.17
N ALA A 282 10.19 1.25 -19.60
CA ALA A 282 10.68 2.16 -18.57
C ALA A 282 9.58 2.48 -17.55
N GLY A 283 9.97 2.62 -16.29
CA GLY A 283 9.08 2.99 -15.21
C GLY A 283 9.56 2.52 -13.83
N ALA A 284 8.62 2.33 -12.92
CA ALA A 284 8.87 1.93 -11.55
C ALA A 284 8.64 0.43 -11.36
N SER A 285 9.63 -0.25 -10.77
CA SER A 285 9.48 -1.60 -10.21
C SER A 285 9.45 -1.56 -8.68
N ILE A 286 9.13 -2.69 -8.06
CA ILE A 286 9.38 -2.95 -6.64
C ILE A 286 10.76 -3.62 -6.54
N PRO A 287 11.69 -3.14 -5.69
CA PRO A 287 12.97 -3.80 -5.46
C PRO A 287 12.80 -5.29 -5.14
N GLY A 288 13.39 -6.17 -5.95
CA GLY A 288 13.23 -7.62 -5.83
C GLY A 288 12.27 -8.24 -6.84
N VAL A 289 11.64 -7.45 -7.71
CA VAL A 289 10.70 -7.90 -8.74
C VAL A 289 11.25 -7.54 -10.14
N PRO A 290 11.35 -8.52 -11.08
CA PRO A 290 11.78 -8.24 -12.45
C PRO A 290 10.70 -7.50 -13.25
N GLY A 291 11.14 -6.77 -14.28
CA GLY A 291 10.25 -5.95 -15.11
C GLY A 291 9.88 -4.62 -14.47
N VAL A 292 8.78 -4.03 -14.93
CA VAL A 292 8.25 -2.73 -14.48
C VAL A 292 6.79 -2.91 -14.08
N MET A 293 6.37 -2.35 -12.95
CA MET A 293 4.96 -2.39 -12.52
C MET A 293 4.16 -1.19 -13.01
N HIS A 294 4.75 0.00 -13.03
CA HIS A 294 4.08 1.22 -13.46
C HIS A 294 4.97 1.93 -14.46
N GLY A 295 4.49 2.19 -15.67
CA GLY A 295 5.33 2.80 -16.69
C GLY A 295 4.79 2.60 -18.08
N ARG A 296 5.70 2.38 -19.04
CA ARG A 296 5.33 2.18 -20.43
C ARG A 296 6.32 1.29 -21.15
N ASN A 297 5.84 0.74 -22.27
CA ASN A 297 6.69 0.23 -23.33
C ASN A 297 6.55 1.12 -24.58
N GLU A 298 6.96 0.61 -25.75
CA GLU A 298 6.88 1.35 -27.02
C GLU A 298 5.44 1.63 -27.49
N LYS A 299 4.46 0.84 -27.04
CA LYS A 299 3.09 0.83 -27.57
C LYS A 299 2.05 1.31 -26.57
N VAL A 300 2.19 0.93 -25.30
CA VAL A 300 1.22 1.19 -24.24
C VAL A 300 1.90 1.74 -22.99
N GLY A 301 1.23 2.69 -22.34
CA GLY A 301 1.49 3.11 -20.97
C GLY A 301 0.47 2.47 -20.03
N PHE A 302 0.93 2.03 -18.85
CA PHE A 302 0.10 1.31 -17.90
C PHE A 302 0.43 1.67 -16.44
N GLY A 303 -0.59 1.64 -15.58
CA GLY A 303 -0.45 1.85 -14.15
C GLY A 303 -1.45 1.05 -13.34
N LEU A 304 -0.97 0.31 -12.33
CA LEU A 304 -1.80 -0.51 -11.45
C LEU A 304 -2.17 0.21 -10.15
N LEU A 305 -3.44 0.10 -9.75
CA LEU A 305 -3.97 0.57 -8.48
C LEU A 305 -4.60 -0.60 -7.73
N ALA A 306 -4.36 -0.71 -6.42
CA ALA A 306 -5.11 -1.66 -5.60
C ALA A 306 -6.60 -1.31 -5.70
N TYR A 307 -7.44 -2.28 -6.03
CA TYR A 307 -8.88 -2.09 -6.06
C TYR A 307 -9.43 -2.40 -4.68
N LYS A 308 -9.88 -1.37 -3.96
CA LYS A 308 -10.33 -1.50 -2.58
C LYS A 308 -11.72 -2.15 -2.55
N VAL A 309 -11.75 -3.48 -2.59
CA VAL A 309 -12.94 -4.33 -2.42
C VAL A 309 -12.66 -5.37 -1.35
N ASP A 310 -13.73 -5.89 -0.76
CA ASP A 310 -13.65 -6.80 0.36
C ASP A 310 -13.34 -8.24 -0.07
N VAL A 311 -12.08 -8.65 0.13
CA VAL A 311 -11.53 -9.95 -0.30
C VAL A 311 -10.95 -10.78 0.85
N GLN A 312 -11.25 -10.37 2.09
CA GLN A 312 -10.83 -11.04 3.30
C GLN A 312 -12.00 -11.12 4.27
N ASP A 313 -12.20 -12.28 4.88
CA ASP A 313 -13.23 -12.48 5.90
C ASP A 313 -12.61 -13.06 7.17
N LEU A 314 -13.13 -12.62 8.32
CA LEU A 314 -12.88 -13.29 9.59
C LEU A 314 -14.04 -14.21 9.94
N PHE A 315 -13.71 -15.46 10.27
CA PHE A 315 -14.67 -16.43 10.78
C PHE A 315 -14.40 -16.75 12.24
N LEU A 316 -15.46 -16.71 13.05
CA LEU A 316 -15.47 -17.21 14.41
C LEU A 316 -15.68 -18.73 14.39
N GLU A 317 -14.73 -19.46 14.94
CA GLU A 317 -14.71 -20.91 15.02
C GLU A 317 -15.03 -21.35 16.44
N GLN A 318 -15.82 -22.42 16.60
CA GLN A 318 -16.13 -23.02 17.91
C GLN A 318 -15.34 -24.31 18.08
N PHE A 319 -14.51 -24.39 19.11
CA PHE A 319 -13.70 -25.58 19.42
C PHE A 319 -14.37 -26.45 20.48
N SER A 320 -14.11 -27.76 20.42
CA SER A 320 -14.67 -28.71 21.37
C SER A 320 -13.83 -28.82 22.63
N ASN A 321 -14.44 -28.54 23.78
CA ASN A 321 -13.83 -28.84 25.09
C ASN A 321 -13.71 -30.34 25.37
N GLN A 322 -14.42 -31.19 24.60
CA GLN A 322 -14.41 -32.65 24.77
C GLN A 322 -13.42 -33.34 23.81
N PHE A 323 -13.20 -32.75 22.63
CA PHE A 323 -12.35 -33.32 21.58
C PHE A 323 -11.29 -32.30 21.15
N PRO A 324 -10.09 -32.32 21.76
CA PRO A 324 -9.02 -31.39 21.43
C PRO A 324 -8.73 -31.36 19.92
N GLY A 325 -8.60 -30.15 19.36
CA GLY A 325 -8.34 -29.94 17.94
C GLY A 325 -9.55 -30.10 17.01
N LYS A 326 -10.74 -30.47 17.53
CA LYS A 326 -11.97 -30.45 16.76
C LYS A 326 -12.70 -29.10 16.86
N TYR A 327 -13.23 -28.66 15.73
CA TYR A 327 -14.03 -27.44 15.60
C TYR A 327 -15.38 -27.74 14.92
N LYS A 328 -16.38 -26.92 15.21
CA LYS A 328 -17.75 -27.12 14.74
C LYS A 328 -17.92 -26.58 13.32
N THR A 329 -18.46 -27.43 12.45
CA THR A 329 -18.81 -27.12 11.06
C THR A 329 -20.32 -27.28 10.83
N PRO A 330 -20.87 -26.87 9.68
CA PRO A 330 -22.29 -27.05 9.37
C PRO A 330 -22.73 -28.52 9.39
N THR A 331 -21.81 -29.45 9.12
CA THR A 331 -22.07 -30.89 9.03
C THR A 331 -21.64 -31.68 10.28
N GLY A 332 -21.19 -31.00 11.35
CA GLY A 332 -20.73 -31.64 12.59
C GLY A 332 -19.31 -31.22 12.99
N TRP A 333 -18.66 -31.99 13.84
CA TRP A 333 -17.29 -31.70 14.30
C TRP A 333 -16.25 -32.19 13.29
N ASP A 334 -15.37 -31.29 12.86
CA ASP A 334 -14.23 -31.60 12.00
C ASP A 334 -12.91 -31.30 12.72
N THR A 335 -11.78 -31.78 12.22
CA THR A 335 -10.46 -31.61 12.83
C THR A 335 -9.67 -30.51 12.13
N ALA A 336 -9.22 -29.50 12.88
CA ALA A 336 -8.34 -28.48 12.34
C ALA A 336 -6.99 -29.12 11.96
N GLN A 337 -6.43 -28.73 10.82
CA GLN A 337 -5.12 -29.19 10.38
C GLN A 337 -4.04 -28.46 11.19
N GLU A 338 -3.33 -29.18 12.06
CA GLU A 338 -2.14 -28.67 12.73
C GLU A 338 -0.94 -28.75 11.77
N ILE A 339 -0.24 -27.63 11.61
CA ILE A 339 1.05 -27.55 10.96
C ILE A 339 2.06 -26.96 11.95
N VAL A 340 3.33 -27.36 11.80
CA VAL A 340 4.42 -26.83 12.61
C VAL A 340 5.36 -26.06 11.68
N GLU A 341 5.47 -24.76 11.93
CA GLU A 341 6.38 -23.86 11.24
C GLU A 341 7.67 -23.72 12.05
N GLU A 342 8.82 -23.78 11.38
CA GLU A 342 10.11 -23.49 12.00
C GLU A 342 10.46 -22.01 11.80
N ILE A 343 10.60 -21.27 12.89
CA ILE A 343 11.00 -19.86 12.87
C ILE A 343 12.47 -19.76 13.32
N PRO A 344 13.38 -19.28 12.47
CA PRO A 344 14.75 -19.02 12.89
C PRO A 344 14.80 -17.83 13.85
N VAL A 345 15.43 -17.97 15.02
CA VAL A 345 15.56 -16.90 16.01
C VAL A 345 17.01 -16.75 16.47
N ARG A 346 17.53 -15.52 16.38
CA ARG A 346 18.83 -15.14 16.95
C ARG A 346 18.74 -15.06 18.47
N PHE A 347 19.72 -15.62 19.17
CA PHE A 347 19.92 -15.48 20.63
C PHE A 347 18.84 -16.08 21.55
N SER A 348 18.15 -17.14 21.14
CA SER A 348 17.29 -17.90 22.07
C SER A 348 18.15 -18.80 22.98
N ASP A 349 18.20 -18.45 24.27
CA ASP A 349 18.60 -19.23 25.46
C ASP A 349 19.94 -19.97 25.51
N LYS A 350 20.84 -19.79 24.52
CA LYS A 350 22.22 -20.27 24.61
C LYS A 350 23.21 -19.13 24.33
N LEU A 351 24.09 -18.90 25.30
CA LEU A 351 25.04 -17.77 25.39
C LEU A 351 26.06 -17.65 24.24
N PHE A 352 25.96 -18.45 23.18
CA PHE A 352 26.84 -18.44 22.03
C PHE A 352 26.03 -18.61 20.74
N PHE A 353 26.01 -17.57 19.91
CA PHE A 353 25.70 -17.44 18.46
C PHE A 353 25.05 -18.59 17.66
N SER A 354 24.21 -19.43 18.27
CA SER A 354 23.49 -20.49 17.58
C SER A 354 22.04 -20.04 17.39
N SER A 355 21.64 -19.82 16.15
CA SER A 355 20.22 -19.70 15.79
C SER A 355 19.50 -20.95 16.29
N SER A 356 18.56 -20.81 17.23
CA SER A 356 17.68 -21.93 17.56
C SER A 356 16.41 -21.78 16.74
N LYS A 357 15.83 -22.91 16.33
CA LYS A 357 14.57 -22.93 15.60
C LYS A 357 13.43 -22.99 16.61
N LEU A 358 12.58 -21.97 16.63
CA LEU A 358 11.35 -21.99 17.40
C LEU A 358 10.28 -22.71 16.60
N LEU A 359 9.66 -23.73 17.20
CA LEU A 359 8.53 -24.43 16.61
C LEU A 359 7.25 -23.64 16.90
N HIS A 360 6.63 -23.10 15.86
CA HIS A 360 5.38 -22.36 15.92
C HIS A 360 4.25 -23.21 15.36
N LYS A 361 3.31 -23.59 16.21
CA LYS A 361 2.13 -24.37 15.80
C LYS A 361 1.10 -23.43 15.18
N VAL A 362 0.58 -23.81 14.02
CA VAL A 362 -0.50 -23.11 13.34
C VAL A 362 -1.60 -24.10 13.05
N ASN A 363 -2.84 -23.75 13.39
CA ASN A 363 -4.01 -24.55 13.08
C ASN A 363 -4.75 -23.92 11.91
N ILE A 364 -5.18 -24.74 10.96
CA ILE A 364 -5.90 -24.33 9.76
C ILE A 364 -7.27 -25.00 9.77
N THR A 365 -8.33 -24.19 9.64
CA THR A 365 -9.72 -24.67 9.48
C THR A 365 -10.10 -24.67 8.00
N ARG A 366 -11.34 -25.06 7.68
CA ARG A 366 -11.88 -24.98 6.32
C ARG A 366 -11.88 -23.57 5.73
N HIS A 367 -11.89 -22.52 6.55
CA HIS A 367 -11.88 -21.14 6.08
C HIS A 367 -10.45 -20.60 5.89
N GLY A 368 -9.49 -21.09 6.68
CA GLY A 368 -8.09 -20.68 6.58
C GLY A 368 -7.33 -20.79 7.91
N PRO A 369 -6.14 -20.16 8.00
CA PRO A 369 -5.33 -20.19 9.22
C PRO A 369 -6.03 -19.47 10.39
N LEU A 370 -5.92 -20.04 11.59
CA LEU A 370 -6.34 -19.40 12.83
C LEU A 370 -5.35 -18.31 13.23
N LEU A 371 -5.81 -17.06 13.19
CA LEU A 371 -5.09 -15.91 13.74
C LEU A 371 -5.10 -15.93 15.28
N TYR A 372 -6.16 -16.49 15.86
CA TYR A 372 -6.36 -16.62 17.29
C TYR A 372 -7.07 -17.93 17.64
N GLN A 373 -6.75 -18.50 18.80
CA GLN A 373 -7.42 -19.68 19.34
C GLN A 373 -7.38 -19.68 20.88
N SER A 374 -8.55 -19.84 21.52
CA SER A 374 -8.76 -20.20 22.93
C SER A 374 -9.11 -21.69 23.06
N GLU A 375 -9.48 -22.14 24.27
CA GLU A 375 -9.92 -23.52 24.50
C GLU A 375 -11.20 -23.89 23.72
N ASP A 376 -12.13 -22.95 23.61
CA ASP A 376 -13.48 -23.15 23.09
C ASP A 376 -13.80 -22.32 21.82
N SER A 377 -12.89 -21.45 21.39
CA SER A 377 -13.12 -20.54 20.27
C SER A 377 -11.86 -20.24 19.46
N GLY A 378 -12.02 -19.71 18.24
CA GLY A 378 -10.91 -19.23 17.44
C GLY A 378 -11.36 -18.24 16.36
N VAL A 379 -10.41 -17.52 15.76
CA VAL A 379 -10.67 -16.61 14.64
C VAL A 379 -9.79 -17.02 13.47
N SER A 380 -10.40 -17.47 12.38
CA SER A 380 -9.69 -17.81 11.13
C SER A 380 -9.82 -16.72 10.07
N LEU A 381 -8.78 -16.57 9.26
CA LEU A 381 -8.76 -15.66 8.11
C LEU A 381 -9.01 -16.41 6.80
N ALA A 382 -10.07 -16.05 6.09
CA ALA A 382 -10.21 -16.39 4.67
C ALA A 382 -9.65 -15.22 3.84
N TRP A 383 -8.75 -15.50 2.89
CA TRP A 383 -8.18 -14.47 2.02
C TRP A 383 -7.90 -15.01 0.62
N VAL A 384 -8.36 -14.28 -0.41
CA VAL A 384 -8.17 -14.68 -1.82
C VAL A 384 -6.71 -14.88 -2.20
N GLY A 385 -5.80 -14.14 -1.57
CA GLY A 385 -4.35 -14.22 -1.81
C GLY A 385 -3.70 -15.53 -1.35
N LEU A 386 -4.31 -16.27 -0.40
CA LEU A 386 -3.85 -17.59 0.05
C LEU A 386 -4.42 -18.73 -0.81
N ASN A 387 -5.59 -18.52 -1.40
CA ASN A 387 -6.41 -19.58 -1.98
C ASN A 387 -6.10 -19.91 -3.46
N GLN A 388 -5.02 -19.35 -4.02
CA GLN A 388 -4.61 -19.57 -5.42
C GLN A 388 -4.32 -21.05 -5.73
N ALA A 389 -3.71 -21.79 -4.79
CA ALA A 389 -3.36 -23.20 -5.01
C ALA A 389 -4.47 -24.18 -4.60
N GLN A 390 -5.25 -23.86 -3.56
CA GLN A 390 -6.34 -24.74 -3.07
C GLN A 390 -7.57 -24.75 -3.99
N ASN A 391 -7.85 -23.65 -4.71
CA ASN A 391 -9.06 -23.54 -5.55
C ASN A 391 -8.85 -23.85 -7.04
N GLN A 392 -7.65 -24.23 -7.47
CA GLN A 392 -7.42 -24.85 -8.78
C GLN A 392 -8.27 -26.12 -8.98
N VAL A 393 -8.76 -26.72 -7.89
CA VAL A 393 -9.65 -27.89 -7.89
C VAL A 393 -11.13 -27.50 -7.97
N GLN A 394 -11.58 -26.38 -7.39
CA GLN A 394 -12.99 -25.97 -7.39
C GLN A 394 -13.45 -25.33 -8.71
N ASN A 395 -12.60 -24.52 -9.37
CA ASN A 395 -12.94 -23.93 -10.67
C ASN A 395 -13.06 -24.96 -11.81
N GLN A 396 -12.54 -26.18 -11.61
CA GLN A 396 -12.75 -27.30 -12.55
C GLN A 396 -14.21 -27.77 -12.56
N VAL A 397 -14.94 -27.57 -11.45
CA VAL A 397 -16.33 -28.04 -11.31
C VAL A 397 -17.31 -27.00 -11.89
N GLN A 398 -17.09 -25.70 -11.71
CA GLN A 398 -18.02 -24.67 -12.20
C GLN A 398 -18.02 -24.50 -13.73
N ASN A 399 -16.86 -24.60 -14.39
CA ASN A 399 -16.79 -24.51 -15.86
C ASN A 399 -17.33 -25.76 -16.57
N GLN A 400 -17.52 -26.88 -15.87
CA GLN A 400 -18.20 -28.07 -16.41
C GLN A 400 -19.73 -27.97 -16.34
N VAL A 401 -20.28 -27.16 -15.44
CA VAL A 401 -21.73 -27.08 -15.19
C VAL A 401 -22.43 -26.05 -16.10
N GLN A 402 -21.70 -25.09 -16.67
CA GLN A 402 -22.30 -24.01 -17.48
C GLN A 402 -22.60 -24.34 -18.95
N ASN A 403 -22.37 -25.57 -19.43
CA ASN A 403 -22.74 -25.94 -20.81
C ASN A 403 -23.44 -27.31 -20.92
N PRO A 404 -24.66 -27.49 -20.34
CA PRO A 404 -25.44 -28.72 -20.56
C PRO A 404 -25.93 -28.86 -22.01
N SER A 405 -26.14 -27.73 -22.70
CA SER A 405 -26.78 -27.67 -24.02
C SER A 405 -25.84 -27.95 -25.21
N GLN A 406 -24.52 -27.91 -25.02
CA GLN A 406 -23.54 -28.40 -26.00
C GLN A 406 -23.16 -29.86 -25.78
N ALA A 407 -23.23 -30.36 -24.54
CA ALA A 407 -22.88 -31.75 -24.21
C ALA A 407 -23.84 -32.77 -24.84
N GLN A 408 -25.11 -32.40 -25.03
CA GLN A 408 -26.14 -33.28 -25.60
C GLN A 408 -26.25 -33.20 -27.13
N ALA A 409 -25.76 -32.11 -27.75
CA ALA A 409 -25.68 -32.00 -29.22
C ALA A 409 -24.42 -32.67 -29.77
N ASP A 410 -23.34 -32.73 -28.98
CA ASP A 410 -22.09 -33.42 -29.35
C ASP A 410 -22.13 -34.94 -29.07
N SER A 411 -23.03 -35.43 -28.21
CA SER A 411 -23.18 -36.87 -27.96
C SER A 411 -23.80 -37.61 -29.13
N ASP A 412 -24.66 -36.95 -29.92
CA ASP A 412 -25.34 -37.57 -31.07
C ASP A 412 -24.54 -37.47 -32.38
N LYS A 413 -23.43 -36.71 -32.40
CA LYS A 413 -22.48 -36.65 -33.52
C LYS A 413 -21.15 -37.39 -33.28
N LYS A 414 -20.89 -37.89 -32.07
CA LYS A 414 -19.64 -38.58 -31.70
C LYS A 414 -19.71 -40.10 -31.78
N ASN A 415 -20.34 -40.62 -32.83
CA ASN A 415 -20.26 -42.05 -33.14
C ASN A 415 -19.75 -42.25 -34.57
N LYS A 416 -18.59 -41.66 -34.90
CA LYS A 416 -17.80 -42.10 -36.07
C LYS A 416 -16.32 -41.74 -36.17
N ASP A 417 -15.79 -40.74 -35.46
CA ASP A 417 -14.35 -40.43 -35.55
C ASP A 417 -13.70 -40.33 -34.18
N GLY A 418 -12.76 -41.24 -33.92
CA GLY A 418 -11.95 -41.28 -32.70
C GLY A 418 -10.98 -40.12 -32.65
N GLN A 419 -11.38 -39.00 -32.03
CA GLN A 419 -10.46 -38.00 -31.50
C GLN A 419 -10.92 -37.58 -30.10
N GLY A 420 -10.11 -37.93 -29.10
CA GLY A 420 -10.29 -37.49 -27.73
C GLY A 420 -10.16 -35.97 -27.65
N THR A 421 -11.24 -35.30 -27.25
CA THR A 421 -11.22 -33.87 -26.90
C THR A 421 -10.45 -33.71 -25.60
N SER A 422 -9.17 -33.31 -25.72
CA SER A 422 -8.43 -32.69 -24.62
C SER A 422 -9.17 -31.43 -24.19
N THR A 423 -9.79 -31.46 -23.01
CA THR A 423 -10.25 -30.26 -22.31
C THR A 423 -9.01 -29.42 -22.01
N LYS A 424 -8.78 -28.35 -22.78
CA LYS A 424 -7.73 -27.37 -22.49
C LYS A 424 -7.97 -26.82 -21.09
N LYS A 425 -7.10 -27.20 -20.14
CA LYS A 425 -7.00 -26.55 -18.83
C LYS A 425 -6.71 -25.07 -19.10
N ILE A 426 -7.62 -24.18 -18.73
CA ILE A 426 -7.31 -22.74 -18.70
C ILE A 426 -6.37 -22.54 -17.52
N ALA A 427 -5.10 -22.27 -17.80
CA ALA A 427 -4.11 -21.98 -16.78
C ALA A 427 -4.42 -20.60 -16.16
N VAL A 428 -4.55 -20.58 -14.84
CA VAL A 428 -4.76 -19.37 -14.05
C VAL A 428 -3.43 -18.66 -13.87
N LYS A 429 -3.37 -17.35 -14.14
CA LYS A 429 -2.15 -16.54 -14.01
C LYS A 429 -1.96 -16.06 -12.58
N THR A 430 -0.72 -16.09 -12.12
CA THR A 430 -0.24 -15.43 -10.91
C THR A 430 -0.05 -13.94 -11.12
N TYR A 431 0.25 -13.19 -10.05
CA TYR A 431 0.44 -11.74 -10.14
C TYR A 431 1.69 -11.39 -10.95
N ILE A 432 2.78 -12.15 -10.80
CA ILE A 432 3.99 -11.93 -11.58
C ILE A 432 3.78 -12.22 -13.07
N GLU A 433 3.01 -13.27 -13.42
CA GLU A 433 2.66 -13.54 -14.82
C GLU A 433 1.87 -12.39 -15.43
N ALA A 434 0.88 -11.86 -14.71
CA ALA A 434 0.09 -10.72 -15.18
C ALA A 434 0.96 -9.48 -15.41
N VAL A 435 1.92 -9.19 -14.53
CA VAL A 435 2.85 -8.06 -14.68
C VAL A 435 3.77 -8.26 -15.89
N LEU A 436 4.42 -9.42 -16.02
CA LEU A 436 5.34 -9.69 -17.13
C LEU A 436 4.63 -9.74 -18.48
N ASP A 437 3.38 -10.23 -18.53
CA ASP A 437 2.58 -10.20 -19.75
C ASP A 437 2.12 -8.78 -20.10
N LEU A 438 1.75 -7.97 -19.11
CA LEU A 438 1.41 -6.56 -19.34
C LEU A 438 2.62 -5.76 -19.83
N ASN A 439 3.82 -6.09 -19.35
CA ASN A 439 5.08 -5.51 -19.83
C ASN A 439 5.27 -5.73 -21.35
N ARG A 440 4.82 -6.88 -21.86
CA ARG A 440 4.90 -7.29 -23.27
C ARG A 440 3.70 -6.88 -24.10
N ALA A 441 2.68 -6.24 -23.51
CA ALA A 441 1.46 -5.87 -24.22
C ALA A 441 1.76 -4.89 -25.37
N VAL A 442 1.19 -5.16 -26.54
CA VAL A 442 1.38 -4.35 -27.75
C VAL A 442 0.17 -3.49 -28.09
N ASP A 443 -0.95 -3.72 -27.42
CA ASP A 443 -2.21 -3.03 -27.55
C ASP A 443 -3.10 -3.28 -26.31
N PHE A 444 -4.27 -2.65 -26.25
CA PHE A 444 -5.20 -2.85 -25.13
C PHE A 444 -5.78 -4.26 -25.06
N LYS A 445 -5.83 -4.98 -26.18
CA LYS A 445 -6.36 -6.35 -26.23
C LYS A 445 -5.39 -7.32 -25.55
N SER A 446 -4.11 -7.27 -25.90
CA SER A 446 -3.05 -8.05 -25.25
C SER A 446 -2.89 -7.66 -23.77
N ALA A 447 -3.07 -6.38 -23.42
CA ALA A 447 -3.12 -5.94 -22.03
C ALA A 447 -4.30 -6.55 -21.25
N GLU A 448 -5.49 -6.65 -21.86
CA GLU A 448 -6.64 -7.33 -21.27
C GLU A 448 -6.41 -8.84 -21.14
N GLU A 449 -5.84 -9.49 -22.16
CA GLU A 449 -5.47 -10.91 -22.12
C GLU A 449 -4.43 -11.20 -21.03
N ALA A 450 -3.50 -10.27 -20.76
CA ALA A 450 -2.51 -10.38 -19.69
C ALA A 450 -3.16 -10.54 -18.30
N ILE A 451 -4.31 -9.89 -18.06
CA ILE A 451 -4.96 -9.84 -16.75
C ILE A 451 -6.27 -10.65 -16.66
N SER A 452 -6.80 -11.13 -17.79
CA SER A 452 -8.11 -11.80 -17.87
C SER A 452 -8.22 -13.11 -17.08
N THR A 453 -7.10 -13.83 -16.93
CA THR A 453 -7.03 -15.11 -16.18
C THR A 453 -6.24 -14.98 -14.88
N TYR A 454 -5.90 -13.75 -14.48
CA TYR A 454 -5.26 -13.49 -13.20
C TYR A 454 -6.21 -13.82 -12.06
N TYR A 455 -5.72 -14.60 -11.10
CA TYR A 455 -6.44 -14.89 -9.85
C TYR A 455 -5.60 -14.39 -8.69
N GLY A 456 -6.21 -13.67 -7.77
CA GLY A 456 -5.55 -13.11 -6.60
C GLY A 456 -6.20 -11.79 -6.19
N SER A 457 -5.49 -11.03 -5.36
CA SER A 457 -5.91 -9.70 -4.90
C SER A 457 -6.29 -8.79 -6.06
N PRO A 458 -7.50 -8.22 -6.07
CA PRO A 458 -7.97 -7.36 -7.15
C PRO A 458 -7.17 -6.07 -7.32
N PHE A 459 -6.98 -5.68 -8.57
CA PHE A 459 -6.39 -4.39 -8.94
C PHE A 459 -7.09 -3.81 -10.16
N SER A 460 -6.89 -2.52 -10.37
CA SER A 460 -7.33 -1.80 -11.56
C SER A 460 -6.13 -1.37 -12.38
N VAL A 461 -6.24 -1.48 -13.70
CA VAL A 461 -5.22 -1.06 -14.66
C VAL A 461 -5.73 0.16 -15.41
N LEU A 462 -4.96 1.23 -15.37
CA LEU A 462 -5.10 2.37 -16.27
C LEU A 462 -4.19 2.15 -17.48
N LEU A 463 -4.69 2.44 -18.67
CA LEU A 463 -4.00 2.22 -19.94
C LEU A 463 -4.11 3.47 -20.84
N VAL A 464 -3.02 3.77 -21.55
CA VAL A 464 -2.98 4.75 -22.66
C VAL A 464 -2.14 4.18 -23.81
N ASP A 465 -2.46 4.54 -25.06
CA ASP A 465 -1.72 4.08 -26.23
C ASP A 465 -1.25 5.21 -27.15
N LYS A 466 -0.39 4.86 -28.10
CA LYS A 466 0.13 5.75 -29.16
C LYS A 466 -0.94 6.35 -30.08
N SER A 467 -2.15 5.78 -30.11
CA SER A 467 -3.28 6.26 -30.92
C SER A 467 -4.15 7.29 -30.16
N GLY A 468 -3.76 7.63 -28.93
CA GLY A 468 -4.48 8.55 -28.06
C GLY A 468 -5.69 7.93 -27.37
N ASN A 469 -5.81 6.60 -27.37
CA ASN A 469 -6.85 5.92 -26.61
C ASN A 469 -6.47 5.84 -25.14
N CYS A 470 -7.47 5.76 -24.27
CA CYS A 470 -7.30 5.47 -22.87
C CYS A 470 -8.33 4.45 -22.37
N ALA A 471 -7.95 3.65 -21.37
CA ALA A 471 -8.83 2.65 -20.79
C ALA A 471 -8.57 2.43 -19.29
N TYR A 472 -9.60 1.96 -18.61
CA TYR A 472 -9.60 1.46 -17.25
C TYR A 472 -10.16 0.03 -17.26
N GLN A 473 -9.51 -0.90 -16.56
CA GLN A 473 -9.96 -2.29 -16.45
C GLN A 473 -9.68 -2.84 -15.06
N GLN A 474 -10.68 -3.45 -14.44
CA GLN A 474 -10.51 -4.24 -13.22
C GLN A 474 -10.05 -5.67 -13.52
N ALA A 475 -9.25 -6.25 -12.63
CA ALA A 475 -8.81 -7.64 -12.69
C ALA A 475 -8.65 -8.24 -11.29
N GLY A 476 -8.67 -9.58 -11.23
CA GLY A 476 -8.48 -10.35 -10.00
C GLY A 476 -9.75 -11.01 -9.47
N THR A 477 -9.68 -11.48 -8.24
CA THR A 477 -10.66 -12.38 -7.64
C THR A 477 -11.48 -11.67 -6.59
N ILE A 478 -12.79 -11.54 -6.82
CA ILE A 478 -13.75 -11.00 -5.84
C ILE A 478 -14.67 -12.14 -5.38
N PRO A 479 -14.63 -12.53 -4.09
CA PRO A 479 -15.48 -13.60 -3.59
C PRO A 479 -16.94 -13.17 -3.52
N LEU A 480 -17.84 -14.09 -3.87
CA LEU A 480 -19.28 -13.94 -3.74
C LEU A 480 -19.78 -14.78 -2.56
N ARG A 481 -20.41 -14.11 -1.60
CA ARG A 481 -21.03 -14.68 -0.41
C ARG A 481 -22.49 -15.04 -0.69
N ALA A 482 -23.13 -15.78 0.20
CA ALA A 482 -24.55 -16.11 0.07
C ALA A 482 -25.41 -14.84 -0.03
N LYS A 483 -26.52 -14.90 -0.77
CA LYS A 483 -27.38 -13.72 -1.02
C LYS A 483 -27.99 -13.16 0.28
N ASP A 484 -28.18 -14.01 1.27
CA ASP A 484 -28.69 -13.73 2.61
C ASP A 484 -27.59 -13.53 3.66
N ALA A 485 -26.30 -13.46 3.25
CA ALA A 485 -25.23 -13.04 4.15
C ALA A 485 -25.55 -11.65 4.74
N ALA A 486 -25.06 -11.39 5.96
CA ALA A 486 -25.44 -10.21 6.75
C ALA A 486 -25.24 -8.86 6.03
N PHE A 487 -24.32 -8.79 5.06
CA PHE A 487 -24.03 -7.60 4.25
C PHE A 487 -24.23 -7.83 2.73
N GLY A 488 -24.99 -8.86 2.38
CA GLY A 488 -25.23 -9.25 0.99
C GLY A 488 -24.07 -10.03 0.36
N ALA A 489 -24.22 -10.33 -0.93
CA ALA A 489 -23.32 -11.26 -1.63
C ALA A 489 -21.90 -10.72 -1.89
N HIS A 490 -21.64 -9.42 -1.67
CA HIS A 490 -20.40 -8.77 -2.09
C HIS A 490 -19.53 -8.28 -0.93
N GLU A 491 -19.92 -8.53 0.31
CA GLU A 491 -19.29 -7.93 1.49
C GLU A 491 -19.34 -8.85 2.72
N GLY A 492 -18.23 -8.94 3.44
CA GLY A 492 -18.10 -9.57 4.74
C GLY A 492 -17.35 -8.62 5.68
N CYS A 493 -18.10 -7.76 6.36
CA CYS A 493 -17.53 -6.65 7.12
C CYS A 493 -17.67 -6.76 8.63
N LEU A 494 -17.98 -7.98 9.11
CA LEU A 494 -18.00 -8.37 10.51
C LEU A 494 -17.47 -9.80 10.63
N LEU A 495 -17.16 -10.21 11.87
CA LEU A 495 -16.83 -11.59 12.17
C LEU A 495 -18.05 -12.50 11.90
N ALA A 496 -17.87 -13.49 11.03
CA ALA A 496 -18.93 -14.41 10.65
C ALA A 496 -18.89 -15.73 11.43
N PRO A 497 -20.03 -16.34 11.81
CA PRO A 497 -20.04 -17.63 12.51
C PRO A 497 -19.69 -18.79 11.58
N GLY A 498 -18.48 -19.34 11.74
CA GLY A 498 -17.91 -20.39 10.88
C GLY A 498 -18.65 -21.73 10.91
N TRP A 499 -19.40 -22.01 11.98
CA TRP A 499 -20.15 -23.26 12.15
C TRP A 499 -21.49 -23.30 11.39
N THR A 500 -21.94 -22.19 10.82
CA THR A 500 -23.24 -22.12 10.14
C THR A 500 -23.15 -22.36 8.63
N GLY A 501 -22.01 -22.01 8.03
CA GLY A 501 -21.81 -22.04 6.57
C GLY A 501 -22.50 -20.89 5.82
N GLY A 502 -23.28 -20.05 6.51
CA GLY A 502 -24.06 -18.98 5.87
C GLY A 502 -23.24 -17.81 5.33
N ALA A 503 -21.98 -17.70 5.74
CA ALA A 503 -21.05 -16.66 5.27
C ALA A 503 -19.94 -17.22 4.36
N ASP A 504 -19.97 -18.52 4.04
CA ASP A 504 -18.97 -19.14 3.20
C ASP A 504 -18.99 -18.54 1.78
N TRP A 505 -17.83 -18.49 1.14
CA TRP A 505 -17.74 -18.10 -0.26
C TRP A 505 -18.38 -19.17 -1.14
N THR A 506 -19.32 -18.74 -1.98
CA THR A 506 -20.11 -19.62 -2.85
C THR A 506 -19.55 -19.69 -4.28
N SER A 507 -18.94 -18.60 -4.73
CA SER A 507 -18.38 -18.43 -6.07
C SER A 507 -17.49 -17.17 -6.13
N TYR A 508 -17.04 -16.81 -7.33
CA TYR A 508 -16.28 -15.59 -7.59
C TYR A 508 -16.91 -14.81 -8.74
N MET A 509 -16.72 -13.48 -8.75
CA MET A 509 -17.16 -12.65 -9.87
C MET A 509 -16.40 -13.04 -11.14
N ASN A 510 -17.10 -13.16 -12.28
CA ASN A 510 -16.44 -13.45 -13.56
C ASN A 510 -15.70 -12.20 -14.06
N PHE A 511 -14.57 -12.39 -14.73
CA PHE A 511 -13.79 -11.30 -15.33
C PHE A 511 -14.64 -10.37 -16.22
N LYS A 512 -15.55 -10.94 -17.02
CA LYS A 512 -16.45 -10.17 -17.91
C LYS A 512 -17.43 -9.24 -17.17
N ASP A 513 -17.68 -9.51 -15.88
CA ASP A 513 -18.61 -8.74 -15.04
C ASP A 513 -17.85 -7.63 -14.27
N LEU A 514 -16.51 -7.64 -14.33
CA LEU A 514 -15.65 -6.59 -13.78
C LEU A 514 -15.70 -5.34 -14.68
N MET A 515 -15.53 -4.16 -14.06
CA MET A 515 -15.69 -2.89 -14.77
C MET A 515 -14.57 -2.68 -15.81
N LYS A 516 -15.01 -2.28 -17.00
CA LYS A 516 -14.18 -1.82 -18.10
C LYS A 516 -14.69 -0.50 -18.61
N VAL A 517 -13.80 0.45 -18.84
CA VAL A 517 -14.11 1.72 -19.49
C VAL A 517 -13.04 1.98 -20.55
N MET A 518 -13.45 2.31 -21.76
CA MET A 518 -12.55 2.69 -22.85
C MET A 518 -13.03 3.99 -23.44
N ASN A 519 -12.11 4.95 -23.62
CA ASN A 519 -12.38 6.28 -24.17
C ASN A 519 -13.69 6.86 -23.61
N PRO A 520 -13.75 7.12 -22.29
CA PRO A 520 -14.98 7.50 -21.60
C PRO A 520 -15.67 8.66 -22.32
N ALA A 521 -16.99 8.59 -22.50
CA ALA A 521 -17.75 9.63 -23.21
C ALA A 521 -17.61 11.02 -22.55
N GLY A 522 -17.39 11.05 -21.24
CA GLY A 522 -17.07 12.26 -20.48
C GLY A 522 -15.62 12.75 -20.66
N GLY A 523 -14.82 12.14 -21.53
CA GLY A 523 -13.44 12.54 -21.80
C GLY A 523 -12.41 12.21 -20.72
N TYR A 524 -12.82 11.70 -19.55
CA TYR A 524 -11.94 11.25 -18.48
C TYR A 524 -12.58 10.13 -17.64
N PHE A 525 -11.74 9.41 -16.88
CA PHE A 525 -12.17 8.46 -15.86
C PHE A 525 -11.23 8.50 -14.65
N VAL A 526 -11.79 8.57 -13.43
CA VAL A 526 -11.08 8.61 -12.15
C VAL A 526 -11.27 7.28 -11.42
N ALA A 527 -10.19 6.53 -11.27
CA ALA A 527 -10.16 5.24 -10.58
C ALA A 527 -10.26 5.40 -9.06
N ASN A 528 -10.67 4.33 -8.38
CA ASN A 528 -11.05 4.32 -6.97
C ASN A 528 -12.12 5.39 -6.63
N PHE A 529 -12.92 5.84 -7.59
CA PHE A 529 -14.02 6.79 -7.38
C PHE A 529 -15.21 6.48 -8.29
N GLN A 530 -15.02 6.51 -9.62
CA GLN A 530 -16.10 6.24 -10.58
C GLN A 530 -16.39 4.74 -10.79
N ASP A 531 -15.49 3.89 -10.30
CA ASP A 531 -15.59 2.43 -10.19
C ASP A 531 -16.25 1.97 -8.88
N PHE A 532 -16.70 2.91 -8.04
CA PHE A 532 -17.52 2.60 -6.89
C PHE A 532 -18.86 2.00 -7.29
N LYS A 533 -19.25 0.94 -6.59
CA LYS A 533 -20.58 0.31 -6.70
C LYS A 533 -21.25 0.36 -5.32
N PRO A 534 -22.51 0.84 -5.21
CA PRO A 534 -23.23 0.86 -3.93
C PRO A 534 -23.29 -0.49 -3.21
N GLU A 535 -23.32 -1.58 -3.98
CA GLU A 535 -23.30 -2.96 -3.49
C GLU A 535 -21.91 -3.46 -3.03
N MET A 536 -20.84 -2.69 -3.26
CA MET A 536 -19.47 -2.94 -2.77
C MET A 536 -18.93 -1.71 -2.00
N PRO A 537 -19.52 -1.34 -0.84
CA PRO A 537 -19.40 0.02 -0.29
C PRO A 537 -18.06 0.39 0.40
N LEU A 538 -16.90 0.04 -0.15
CA LEU A 538 -15.59 0.50 0.34
C LEU A 538 -15.07 1.69 -0.49
N ASN A 539 -15.63 2.89 -0.28
CA ASN A 539 -15.16 4.12 -0.94
C ASN A 539 -14.32 5.01 -0.02
N THR A 540 -13.03 4.69 0.05
CA THR A 540 -12.04 5.43 0.85
C THR A 540 -11.43 6.64 0.12
N ASN A 541 -11.89 6.95 -1.11
CA ASN A 541 -11.34 8.00 -1.98
C ASN A 541 -12.44 8.98 -2.49
N LEU A 542 -13.53 9.14 -1.73
CA LEU A 542 -14.69 9.91 -2.17
C LEU A 542 -14.35 11.39 -2.47
N TYR A 543 -13.81 12.13 -1.50
CA TYR A 543 -13.58 13.58 -1.64
C TYR A 543 -12.52 13.91 -2.69
N ARG A 544 -11.43 13.16 -2.70
CA ARG A 544 -10.34 13.28 -3.68
C ARG A 544 -10.85 12.99 -5.08
N GLY A 545 -11.57 11.88 -5.26
CA GLY A 545 -12.19 11.53 -6.54
C GLY A 545 -13.19 12.58 -7.03
N GLN A 546 -14.03 13.13 -6.15
CA GLN A 546 -14.93 14.24 -6.45
C GLN A 546 -14.15 15.48 -6.89
N ARG A 547 -13.07 15.83 -6.18
CA ARG A 547 -12.22 16.99 -6.50
C ARG A 547 -11.58 16.83 -7.88
N ILE A 548 -10.94 15.70 -8.16
CA ILE A 548 -10.35 15.38 -9.47
C ILE A 548 -11.40 15.47 -10.57
N ALA A 549 -12.54 14.79 -10.40
CA ALA A 549 -13.62 14.79 -11.39
C ALA A 549 -14.18 16.20 -11.63
N SER A 550 -14.31 17.03 -10.59
CA SER A 550 -14.81 18.40 -10.72
C SER A 550 -13.87 19.29 -11.54
N ILE A 551 -12.56 19.15 -11.35
CA ILE A 551 -11.54 19.90 -12.10
C ILE A 551 -11.50 19.42 -13.55
N LEU A 552 -11.48 18.11 -13.79
CA LEU A 552 -11.51 17.55 -15.14
C LEU A 552 -12.79 17.93 -15.89
N GLN A 553 -13.92 18.00 -15.19
CA GLN A 553 -15.18 18.49 -15.74
C GLN A 553 -15.10 19.98 -16.12
N ALA A 554 -14.40 20.81 -15.33
CA ALA A 554 -14.25 22.25 -15.62
C ALA A 554 -13.43 22.54 -16.88
N PHE A 555 -12.56 21.62 -17.31
CA PHE A 555 -11.86 21.72 -18.59
C PHE A 555 -12.78 21.45 -19.81
N LYS A 556 -14.00 20.94 -19.60
CA LYS A 556 -14.98 20.80 -20.69
C LYS A 556 -15.57 22.17 -21.04
N GLY A 557 -15.33 22.64 -22.26
CA GLY A 557 -16.01 23.85 -22.76
C GLY A 557 -15.23 24.68 -23.79
N GLY A 558 -13.95 24.41 -24.03
CA GLY A 558 -13.20 25.10 -25.07
C GLY A 558 -11.86 24.45 -25.39
N VAL A 559 -11.46 24.46 -26.67
CA VAL A 559 -10.16 23.91 -27.13
C VAL A 559 -8.98 24.61 -26.45
N ALA A 560 -9.14 25.89 -26.09
CA ALA A 560 -8.12 26.67 -25.37
C ALA A 560 -7.94 26.28 -23.89
N ASN A 561 -8.86 25.49 -23.31
CA ASN A 561 -8.86 25.12 -21.89
C ASN A 561 -8.60 23.62 -21.70
N ARG A 562 -7.93 22.95 -22.64
CA ARG A 562 -7.66 21.52 -22.54
C ARG A 562 -6.42 21.27 -21.66
N PRO A 563 -6.45 20.30 -20.73
CA PRO A 563 -5.29 20.02 -19.90
C PRO A 563 -4.22 19.24 -20.66
N GLY A 564 -2.96 19.55 -20.36
CA GLY A 564 -1.81 18.70 -20.62
C GLY A 564 -1.22 18.14 -19.33
N LEU A 565 -0.02 17.56 -19.42
CA LEU A 565 0.70 17.05 -18.25
C LEU A 565 1.02 18.12 -17.18
N PRO A 566 1.31 19.40 -17.50
CA PRO A 566 1.49 20.43 -16.49
C PRO A 566 0.26 20.63 -15.60
N GLU A 567 -0.95 20.71 -16.18
CA GLU A 567 -2.19 20.82 -15.41
C GLU A 567 -2.45 19.56 -14.57
N MET A 568 -2.10 18.38 -15.10
CA MET A 568 -2.20 17.13 -14.34
C MET A 568 -1.23 17.07 -13.16
N ALA A 569 -0.01 17.60 -13.30
CA ALA A 569 0.96 17.70 -12.21
C ALA A 569 0.46 18.65 -11.10
N VAL A 570 -0.12 19.79 -11.48
CA VAL A 570 -0.76 20.71 -10.52
C VAL A 570 -1.92 20.02 -9.81
N LEU A 571 -2.73 19.23 -10.53
CA LEU A 571 -3.84 18.49 -9.95
C LEU A 571 -3.38 17.42 -8.94
N GLN A 572 -2.29 16.69 -9.18
CA GLN A 572 -1.69 15.78 -8.19
C GLN A 572 -1.27 16.51 -6.89
N GLY A 573 -1.02 17.82 -6.98
CA GLY A 573 -0.70 18.71 -5.88
C GLY A 573 -1.88 19.41 -5.21
N ASP A 574 -3.12 19.18 -5.66
CA ASP A 574 -4.28 19.92 -5.16
C ASP A 574 -4.56 19.58 -3.69
N CYS A 575 -4.50 20.61 -2.84
CA CYS A 575 -4.67 20.53 -1.39
C CYS A 575 -5.98 21.18 -0.92
N GLN A 576 -7.03 21.23 -1.75
CA GLN A 576 -8.28 21.88 -1.34
C GLN A 576 -9.09 21.01 -0.36
N ALA A 577 -9.40 21.55 0.83
CA ALA A 577 -10.23 20.85 1.80
C ALA A 577 -11.66 20.67 1.26
N PRO A 578 -12.28 19.49 1.40
CA PRO A 578 -13.64 19.27 0.93
C PRO A 578 -14.71 19.99 1.78
N LEU A 579 -14.46 20.22 3.07
CA LEU A 579 -15.47 20.74 4.00
C LEU A 579 -15.34 22.23 4.32
N VAL A 580 -14.52 22.99 3.57
CA VAL A 580 -14.21 24.42 3.85
C VAL A 580 -15.48 25.23 4.06
N THR A 581 -16.43 25.16 3.12
CA THR A 581 -17.69 25.92 3.18
C THR A 581 -18.56 25.51 4.36
N LEU A 582 -18.67 24.20 4.62
CA LEU A 582 -19.48 23.68 5.73
C LEU A 582 -18.91 24.12 7.08
N VAL A 583 -17.60 23.98 7.27
CA VAL A 583 -16.93 24.35 8.53
C VAL A 583 -17.03 25.85 8.78
N ARG A 584 -16.71 26.68 7.76
CA ARG A 584 -16.83 28.14 7.88
C ARG A 584 -18.25 28.55 8.25
N SER A 585 -19.23 28.14 7.46
CA SER A 585 -20.63 28.54 7.68
C SER A 585 -21.12 28.12 9.08
N THR A 586 -20.76 26.91 9.51
CA THR A 586 -21.14 26.38 10.82
C THR A 586 -20.52 27.17 11.97
N ILE A 587 -19.23 27.51 11.88
CA ILE A 587 -18.56 28.32 12.89
C ILE A 587 -19.13 29.74 12.90
N HIS A 588 -19.29 30.39 11.75
CA HIS A 588 -19.85 31.75 11.69
C HIS A 588 -21.26 31.84 12.25
N GLU A 589 -22.15 30.91 11.88
CA GLU A 589 -23.53 30.86 12.40
C GLU A 589 -23.55 30.71 13.93
N ALA A 590 -22.63 29.92 14.48
CA ALA A 590 -22.54 29.73 15.92
C ALA A 590 -21.93 30.92 16.64
N MET A 591 -20.99 31.63 16.02
CA MET A 591 -20.28 32.76 16.61
C MET A 591 -21.05 34.09 16.45
N ASP A 592 -21.99 34.17 15.49
CA ASP A 592 -22.82 35.37 15.32
C ASP A 592 -23.59 35.70 16.61
N LYS A 593 -23.39 36.95 17.07
CA LYS A 593 -23.95 37.53 18.31
C LYS A 593 -23.60 36.77 19.60
N SER A 594 -22.50 36.02 19.61
CA SER A 594 -21.97 35.41 20.83
C SER A 594 -21.15 36.42 21.64
N GLU A 595 -21.54 36.69 22.88
CA GLU A 595 -20.76 37.52 23.82
C GLU A 595 -19.56 36.76 24.45
N LEU A 596 -19.39 35.47 24.11
CA LEU A 596 -18.47 34.54 24.77
C LEU A 596 -17.21 34.22 23.93
N ILE A 597 -16.82 35.09 23.00
CA ILE A 597 -15.68 34.86 22.11
C ILE A 597 -14.41 35.49 22.72
N ASP A 598 -13.37 34.68 22.96
CA ASP A 598 -12.08 35.20 23.41
C ASP A 598 -11.18 35.70 22.25
N THR A 599 -10.10 36.42 22.60
CA THR A 599 -9.15 36.97 21.62
C THR A 599 -8.53 35.91 20.70
N TYR A 600 -8.35 34.68 21.18
CA TYR A 600 -7.75 33.60 20.39
C TYR A 600 -8.75 33.04 19.37
N GLN A 601 -10.02 32.92 19.76
CA GLN A 601 -11.10 32.55 18.85
C GLN A 601 -11.32 33.63 17.78
N ILE A 602 -11.18 34.92 18.13
CA ILE A 602 -11.18 36.01 17.13
C ILE A 602 -10.03 35.84 16.13
N ALA A 603 -8.81 35.55 16.61
CA ALA A 603 -7.67 35.34 15.74
C ALA A 603 -7.84 34.11 14.83
N ALA A 604 -8.42 33.02 15.36
CA ALA A 604 -8.74 31.82 14.59
C ALA A 604 -9.82 32.06 13.52
N LEU A 605 -10.87 32.83 13.85
CA LEU A 605 -11.87 33.28 12.88
C LEU A 605 -11.22 34.10 11.76
N ALA A 606 -10.38 35.08 12.11
CA ALA A 606 -9.68 35.90 11.13
C ALA A 606 -8.74 35.06 10.22
N ALA A 607 -8.15 33.99 10.75
CA ALA A 607 -7.38 33.04 9.96
C ALA A 607 -8.28 32.23 9.00
N LEU A 608 -9.44 31.74 9.46
CA LEU A 608 -10.41 31.06 8.62
C LEU A 608 -11.00 31.96 7.52
N ASP A 609 -11.22 33.24 7.80
CA ASP A 609 -11.77 34.23 6.85
C ASP A 609 -10.79 34.53 5.71
N LYS A 610 -9.50 34.66 6.02
CA LYS A 610 -8.45 34.94 5.04
C LYS A 610 -8.00 33.72 4.24
N TRP A 611 -8.32 32.53 4.75
CA TRP A 611 -7.89 31.27 4.13
C TRP A 611 -8.55 31.08 2.77
N ASP A 612 -7.89 30.39 1.86
CA ASP A 612 -8.39 30.07 0.51
C ASP A 612 -9.01 28.67 0.43
N GLY A 613 -8.98 27.89 1.53
CA GLY A 613 -9.40 26.49 1.55
C GLY A 613 -8.27 25.49 1.30
N SER A 614 -7.06 25.95 0.97
CA SER A 614 -5.90 25.09 0.71
C SER A 614 -5.17 24.67 1.99
N LEU A 615 -4.93 23.36 2.18
CA LEU A 615 -4.08 22.81 3.22
C LEU A 615 -2.59 22.93 2.86
N SER A 616 -2.16 24.14 2.50
CA SER A 616 -0.75 24.43 2.25
C SER A 616 0.05 24.49 3.55
N GLU A 617 1.36 24.24 3.46
CA GLU A 617 2.29 24.20 4.60
C GLU A 617 2.19 25.45 5.51
N ASN A 618 2.01 26.64 4.92
CA ASN A 618 1.99 27.91 5.66
C ASN A 618 0.59 28.35 6.09
N SER A 619 -0.44 27.53 5.89
CA SER A 619 -1.84 27.92 6.11
C SER A 619 -2.24 27.83 7.59
N ALA A 620 -2.61 28.99 8.17
CA ALA A 620 -3.20 29.04 9.51
C ALA A 620 -4.67 28.60 9.53
N GLY A 621 -5.43 28.91 8.47
CA GLY A 621 -6.81 28.46 8.36
C GLY A 621 -6.93 26.94 8.27
N ALA A 622 -5.98 26.28 7.59
CA ALA A 622 -5.92 24.82 7.52
C ALA A 622 -5.68 24.19 8.91
N ALA A 623 -4.76 24.74 9.70
CA ALA A 623 -4.50 24.26 11.06
C ALA A 623 -5.74 24.41 11.97
N VAL A 624 -6.46 25.54 11.87
CA VAL A 624 -7.73 25.74 12.60
C VAL A 624 -8.80 24.74 12.13
N TYR A 625 -8.93 24.53 10.82
CA TYR A 625 -9.88 23.58 10.23
C TYR A 625 -9.64 22.14 10.71
N GLU A 626 -8.40 21.66 10.65
CA GLU A 626 -8.02 20.30 11.07
C GLU A 626 -8.22 20.07 12.57
N CYS A 627 -7.80 21.03 13.40
CA CYS A 627 -8.06 21.00 14.83
C CYS A 627 -9.56 20.93 15.12
N PHE A 628 -10.37 21.74 14.43
CA PHE A 628 -11.82 21.77 14.64
C PHE A 628 -12.48 20.44 14.30
N LEU A 629 -12.18 19.83 13.15
CA LEU A 629 -12.75 18.54 12.76
C LEU A 629 -12.44 17.44 13.78
N ARG A 630 -11.18 17.32 14.21
CA ARG A 630 -10.74 16.33 15.20
C ARG A 630 -11.35 16.57 16.58
N THR A 631 -11.55 17.83 16.98
CA THR A 631 -12.23 18.18 18.22
C THR A 631 -13.71 17.80 18.17
N VAL A 632 -14.43 18.14 17.10
CA VAL A 632 -15.84 17.76 16.93
C VAL A 632 -16.00 16.24 17.03
N LEU A 633 -15.17 15.49 16.29
CA LEU A 633 -15.20 14.03 16.32
C LEU A 633 -14.98 13.48 17.74
N ARG A 634 -13.91 13.91 18.43
CA ARG A 634 -13.60 13.42 19.78
C ARG A 634 -14.69 13.76 20.78
N ARG A 635 -15.24 14.97 20.74
CA ARG A 635 -16.32 15.35 21.66
C ARG A 635 -17.57 14.52 21.46
N VAL A 636 -17.90 14.13 20.23
CA VAL A 636 -19.05 13.25 19.95
C VAL A 636 -18.76 11.79 20.33
N LEU A 637 -17.59 11.26 19.99
CA LEU A 637 -17.32 9.82 20.08
C LEU A 637 -16.68 9.38 21.40
N VAL A 638 -15.82 10.19 22.05
CA VAL A 638 -15.14 9.78 23.29
C VAL A 638 -16.14 9.45 24.41
N PRO A 639 -17.21 10.22 24.67
CA PRO A 639 -18.20 9.84 25.69
C PRO A 639 -18.91 8.52 25.41
N ARG A 640 -19.05 8.13 24.13
CA ARG A 640 -19.77 6.93 23.69
C ARG A 640 -18.86 5.70 23.61
N LEU A 641 -17.65 5.88 23.11
CA LEU A 641 -16.75 4.80 22.73
C LEU A 641 -15.46 4.74 23.55
N GLY A 642 -15.08 5.83 24.22
CA GLY A 642 -13.80 5.94 24.93
C GLY A 642 -12.63 5.78 23.96
N ASN A 643 -11.67 4.93 24.34
CA ASN A 643 -10.43 4.69 23.60
C ASN A 643 -10.62 4.23 22.15
N MET A 644 -11.72 3.53 21.84
CA MET A 644 -12.02 3.10 20.46
C MET A 644 -12.23 4.27 19.49
N THR A 645 -12.46 5.48 20.00
CA THR A 645 -12.49 6.70 19.18
C THR A 645 -11.15 6.93 18.49
N PHE A 646 -10.04 6.74 19.21
CA PHE A 646 -8.70 6.96 18.66
C PHE A 646 -8.32 5.85 17.70
N GLU A 647 -8.66 4.59 18.02
CA GLU A 647 -8.52 3.48 17.07
C GLU A 647 -9.32 3.71 15.78
N TYR A 648 -10.50 4.33 15.87
CA TYR A 648 -11.31 4.66 14.69
C TYR A 648 -10.65 5.73 13.81
N ILE A 649 -10.11 6.80 14.39
CA ILE A 649 -9.36 7.82 13.62
C ILE A 649 -8.12 7.18 12.99
N GLU A 650 -7.42 6.32 13.75
CA GLU A 650 -6.21 5.64 13.30
C GLU A 650 -6.50 4.64 12.17
N ARG A 651 -7.55 3.84 12.27
CA ARG A 651 -7.80 2.71 11.35
C ARG A 651 -8.71 3.06 10.18
N TYR A 652 -9.58 4.06 10.32
CA TYR A 652 -10.59 4.40 9.32
C TYR A 652 -10.36 5.80 8.72
N PRO A 653 -9.80 5.90 7.50
CA PRO A 653 -9.34 7.17 6.95
C PRO A 653 -10.47 8.12 6.58
N SER A 654 -11.69 7.62 6.32
CA SER A 654 -12.85 8.44 5.95
C SER A 654 -13.62 9.01 7.16
N TRP A 655 -12.97 9.13 8.32
CA TRP A 655 -13.60 9.60 9.56
C TRP A 655 -14.21 11.01 9.46
N THR A 656 -13.72 11.86 8.55
CA THR A 656 -14.21 13.21 8.32
C THR A 656 -15.65 13.25 7.81
N LYS A 657 -16.14 12.19 7.15
CA LYS A 657 -17.55 12.10 6.72
C LYS A 657 -18.53 11.92 7.89
N PHE A 658 -18.08 11.28 8.97
CA PHE A 658 -18.85 11.27 10.22
C PHE A 658 -19.00 12.69 10.76
N VAL A 659 -17.91 13.48 10.75
CA VAL A 659 -17.95 14.89 11.17
C VAL A 659 -18.85 15.71 10.26
N GLU A 660 -18.71 15.59 8.93
CA GLU A 660 -19.57 16.24 7.94
C GLU A 660 -21.05 15.99 8.26
N SER A 661 -21.41 14.73 8.52
CA SER A 661 -22.77 14.36 8.86
C SER A 661 -23.28 15.04 10.13
N VAL A 662 -22.49 15.04 11.20
CA VAL A 662 -22.84 15.71 12.47
C VAL A 662 -23.08 17.20 12.24
N LEU A 663 -22.22 17.85 11.45
CA LEU A 663 -22.33 19.29 11.16
C LEU A 663 -23.54 19.63 10.28
N LYS A 664 -23.87 18.79 9.29
CA LYS A 664 -25.04 18.97 8.41
C LYS A 664 -26.37 18.73 9.13
N GLU A 665 -26.46 17.68 9.94
CA GLU A 665 -27.70 17.31 10.61
C GLU A 665 -28.07 18.26 11.75
N LYS A 666 -27.07 18.87 12.40
CA LYS A 666 -27.26 19.77 13.55
C LYS A 666 -28.11 19.15 14.67
N SER A 667 -28.14 17.82 14.76
CA SER A 667 -29.00 17.08 15.70
C SER A 667 -28.41 17.10 17.11
N THR A 668 -29.28 17.33 18.10
CA THR A 668 -28.90 17.23 19.52
C THR A 668 -28.57 15.81 19.95
N ALA A 669 -28.96 14.79 19.17
CA ALA A 669 -28.70 13.38 19.46
C ALA A 669 -27.20 13.02 19.45
N TRP A 670 -26.38 13.78 18.71
CA TRP A 670 -24.93 13.58 18.65
C TRP A 670 -24.17 14.27 19.79
N LEU A 671 -24.82 15.21 20.47
CA LEU A 671 -24.14 16.06 21.42
C LEU A 671 -23.76 15.29 22.69
N PRO A 672 -22.69 15.72 23.38
CA PRO A 672 -22.43 15.33 24.76
C PRO A 672 -23.60 15.73 25.68
N SER A 673 -23.76 15.02 26.81
CA SER A 673 -24.87 15.25 27.75
C SER A 673 -24.93 16.67 28.33
N GLU A 674 -23.79 17.33 28.41
CA GLU A 674 -23.63 18.69 28.93
C GLU A 674 -24.03 19.78 27.91
N GLU A 675 -24.18 19.43 26.63
CA GLU A 675 -24.48 20.36 25.55
C GLU A 675 -25.96 20.31 25.17
N ARG A 676 -26.69 21.41 25.47
CA ARG A 676 -28.14 21.47 25.24
C ARG A 676 -28.53 21.89 23.82
N THR A 677 -27.66 22.62 23.12
CA THR A 677 -27.94 23.13 21.77
C THR A 677 -26.74 22.89 20.87
N PHE A 678 -27.01 22.69 19.58
CA PHE A 678 -25.95 22.53 18.58
C PHE A 678 -25.08 23.79 18.48
N LYS A 679 -25.68 24.99 18.61
CA LYS A 679 -24.95 26.26 18.64
C LYS A 679 -23.91 26.28 19.77
N ASN A 680 -24.30 25.94 20.99
CA ASN A 680 -23.38 25.92 22.14
C ASN A 680 -22.26 24.89 21.92
N PHE A 681 -22.61 23.70 21.43
CA PHE A 681 -21.63 22.67 21.09
C PHE A 681 -20.58 23.17 20.08
N VAL A 682 -20.96 23.92 19.05
CA VAL A 682 -20.00 24.48 18.09
C VAL A 682 -19.12 25.54 18.76
N ILE A 683 -19.67 26.46 19.54
CA ILE A 683 -18.91 27.51 20.25
C ILE A 683 -17.84 26.86 21.16
N THR A 684 -18.25 25.91 22.00
CA THR A 684 -17.35 25.25 22.94
C THR A 684 -16.35 24.33 22.23
N SER A 685 -16.74 23.68 21.13
CA SER A 685 -15.82 22.85 20.32
C SER A 685 -14.78 23.70 19.62
N PHE A 686 -15.18 24.85 19.10
CA PHE A 686 -14.27 25.79 18.48
C PHE A 686 -13.27 26.34 19.50
N GLY A 687 -13.74 26.79 20.67
CA GLY A 687 -12.86 27.22 21.77
C GLY A 687 -11.86 26.14 22.20
N GLN A 688 -12.32 24.89 22.34
CA GLN A 688 -11.43 23.76 22.65
C GLN A 688 -10.41 23.50 21.52
N SER A 689 -10.84 23.55 20.25
CA SER A 689 -9.95 23.33 19.11
C SER A 689 -8.84 24.39 19.02
N VAL A 690 -9.16 25.66 19.29
CA VAL A 690 -8.18 26.76 19.31
C VAL A 690 -7.21 26.60 20.46
N LYS A 691 -7.68 26.18 21.65
CA LYS A 691 -6.80 25.85 22.78
C LYS A 691 -5.81 24.74 22.42
N GLU A 692 -6.29 23.67 21.79
CA GLU A 692 -5.43 22.56 21.38
C GLU A 692 -4.44 22.94 20.27
N LEU A 693 -4.86 23.79 19.32
CA LEU A 693 -3.99 24.35 18.29
C LEU A 693 -2.84 25.14 18.92
N ARG A 694 -3.13 26.00 19.89
CA ARG A 694 -2.10 26.77 20.63
C ARG A 694 -1.11 25.86 21.34
N LEU A 695 -1.61 24.82 22.02
CA LEU A 695 -0.76 23.83 22.68
C LEU A 695 0.12 23.06 21.69
N SER A 696 -0.46 22.65 20.56
CA SER A 696 0.24 21.83 19.55
C SER A 696 1.27 22.66 18.77
N SER A 697 0.99 23.93 18.49
CA SER A 697 1.92 24.87 17.85
C SER A 697 2.95 25.46 18.82
N GLY A 698 2.74 25.31 20.14
CA GLY A 698 3.55 25.96 21.16
C GLY A 698 3.47 27.49 21.12
N SER A 699 2.40 28.05 20.56
CA SER A 699 2.26 29.50 20.38
C SER A 699 0.83 30.02 20.49
N ASP A 700 0.72 31.20 21.10
CA ASP A 700 -0.49 32.00 21.18
C ASP A 700 -0.69 32.94 19.96
N GLU A 701 0.34 33.08 19.13
CA GLU A 701 0.30 33.96 17.95
C GLU A 701 -0.21 33.21 16.72
N ALA A 702 -1.32 33.67 16.14
CA ALA A 702 -1.94 33.04 14.98
C ALA A 702 -1.03 32.96 13.74
N SER A 703 -0.04 33.86 13.61
CA SER A 703 0.96 33.82 12.55
C SER A 703 1.88 32.60 12.61
N ARG A 704 1.95 31.91 13.76
CA ARG A 704 2.74 30.70 13.99
C ARG A 704 1.91 29.41 13.91
N TRP A 705 0.61 29.49 13.67
CA TRP A 705 -0.27 28.32 13.54
C TRP A 705 -0.18 27.69 12.14
N LYS A 706 1.02 27.45 11.62
CA LYS A 706 1.21 26.94 10.26
C LYS A 706 0.91 25.45 10.19
N TRP A 707 0.14 25.01 9.18
CA TRP A 707 -0.21 23.60 9.01
C TRP A 707 1.02 22.68 8.98
N GLY A 708 2.04 22.98 8.18
CA GLY A 708 3.24 22.15 8.07
C GLY A 708 4.15 22.16 9.31
N ASP A 709 3.94 23.07 10.27
CA ASP A 709 4.61 22.99 11.57
C ASP A 709 3.96 21.92 12.48
N LEU A 710 2.68 21.60 12.24
CA LEU A 710 1.93 20.54 12.91
C LEU A 710 1.98 19.22 12.13
N HIS A 711 1.73 19.30 10.81
CA HIS A 711 1.62 18.19 9.90
C HIS A 711 2.95 17.90 9.23
N LYS A 712 3.61 16.87 9.77
CA LYS A 712 4.95 16.48 9.38
C LYS A 712 5.01 15.01 9.04
N GLY A 713 5.71 14.67 7.97
CA GLY A 713 6.01 13.31 7.56
C GLY A 713 7.25 12.77 8.26
N ASP A 714 7.13 11.55 8.77
CA ASP A 714 8.25 10.75 9.25
C ASP A 714 8.49 9.55 8.32
N PHE A 715 9.74 9.37 7.87
CA PHE A 715 10.16 8.31 6.96
C PHE A 715 11.18 7.40 7.64
N PRO A 716 10.72 6.50 8.52
CA PRO A 716 11.61 5.66 9.30
C PRO A 716 12.35 4.64 8.41
N HIS A 717 13.63 4.47 8.68
CA HIS A 717 14.39 3.32 8.21
C HIS A 717 13.95 2.05 8.94
N PHE A 718 14.03 0.91 8.25
CA PHE A 718 13.63 -0.39 8.80
C PHE A 718 14.26 -0.70 10.17
N VAL A 719 15.54 -0.37 10.37
CA VAL A 719 16.21 -0.58 11.68
C VAL A 719 15.54 0.22 12.81
N GLN A 720 15.07 1.44 12.52
CA GLN A 720 14.38 2.26 13.52
C GLN A 720 12.97 1.76 13.81
N THR A 721 12.29 1.13 12.84
CA THR A 721 10.98 0.51 13.09
C THR A 721 11.09 -0.70 14.02
N VAL A 722 12.16 -1.49 13.89
CA VAL A 722 12.43 -2.64 14.78
C VAL A 722 12.97 -2.21 16.14
N TYR A 723 13.86 -1.22 16.18
CA TYR A 723 14.43 -0.68 17.41
C TYR A 723 14.11 0.82 17.54
N PRO A 724 12.90 1.19 18.00
CA PRO A 724 12.53 2.59 18.18
C PRO A 724 13.43 3.36 19.15
N GLY A 725 14.18 2.65 19.99
CA GLY A 725 15.17 3.20 20.95
C GLY A 725 16.60 3.31 20.42
N VAL A 726 16.85 3.08 19.12
CA VAL A 726 18.12 3.49 18.50
C VAL A 726 18.37 4.95 18.86
N SER A 727 19.56 5.27 19.36
CA SER A 727 19.83 6.57 19.97
C SER A 727 19.43 7.71 19.04
N ASP A 728 18.89 8.79 19.62
CA ASP A 728 18.52 10.02 18.90
C ASP A 728 19.70 10.58 18.07
N PHE A 729 20.93 10.17 18.37
CA PHE A 729 22.13 10.49 17.61
C PHE A 729 22.24 9.73 16.28
N LEU A 730 21.83 8.46 16.20
CA LEU A 730 21.91 7.63 14.99
C LEU A 730 20.64 7.73 14.13
N ALA A 731 19.49 8.03 14.72
CA ALA A 731 18.23 8.14 13.99
C ALA A 731 18.29 9.11 12.78
N PRO A 732 18.91 10.31 12.85
CA PRO A 732 19.02 11.23 11.70
C PRO A 732 19.89 10.71 10.56
N LEU A 733 20.80 9.76 10.83
CA LEU A 733 21.60 9.12 9.78
C LEU A 733 20.82 8.03 9.06
N LEU A 734 19.82 7.44 9.72
CA LEU A 734 19.03 6.34 9.17
C LEU A 734 17.75 6.83 8.52
N SER A 735 17.09 7.81 9.11
CA SER A 735 15.74 8.21 8.74
C SER A 735 15.69 9.71 8.49
N ILE A 736 14.67 10.14 7.75
CA ILE A 736 14.31 11.55 7.66
C ILE A 736 12.95 11.74 8.33
N GLY A 737 12.83 12.78 9.15
CA GLY A 737 11.60 13.07 9.90
C GLY A 737 11.35 14.55 9.98
N ALA A 738 10.21 14.92 10.53
CA ALA A 738 9.76 16.31 10.63
C ALA A 738 9.68 17.05 9.27
N VAL A 739 9.50 16.31 8.16
CA VAL A 739 9.33 16.90 6.83
C VAL A 739 7.98 17.58 6.78
N LYS A 740 7.93 18.87 6.51
CA LYS A 740 6.67 19.61 6.49
C LYS A 740 5.87 19.22 5.26
N LEU A 741 4.60 18.90 5.45
CA LEU A 741 3.72 18.41 4.39
C LEU A 741 2.51 19.33 4.21
N ALA A 742 2.04 19.38 2.97
CA ALA A 742 0.76 19.97 2.59
C ALA A 742 -0.23 18.84 2.26
N GLY A 743 -1.52 19.12 2.34
CA GLY A 743 -2.56 18.12 2.20
C GLY A 743 -2.92 17.42 3.52
N ASP A 744 -3.75 16.40 3.41
CA ASP A 744 -4.31 15.53 4.45
C ASP A 744 -4.83 14.22 3.81
N GLN A 745 -5.63 13.44 4.53
CA GLN A 745 -6.27 12.21 4.02
C GLN A 745 -7.35 12.44 2.93
N ASP A 746 -7.94 13.63 2.84
CA ASP A 746 -9.11 13.92 1.99
C ASP A 746 -8.79 14.77 0.74
N THR A 747 -7.59 15.33 0.68
CA THR A 747 -7.05 16.12 -0.45
C THR A 747 -6.37 15.26 -1.51
N VAL A 748 -6.31 15.76 -2.75
CA VAL A 748 -5.71 15.02 -3.88
C VAL A 748 -4.23 14.74 -3.62
N ASN A 749 -3.49 15.75 -3.14
CA ASN A 749 -2.16 15.58 -2.59
C ASN A 749 -2.23 14.91 -1.21
N THR A 750 -2.43 13.60 -1.22
CA THR A 750 -2.72 12.87 0.02
C THR A 750 -1.48 12.70 0.90
N THR A 751 -1.60 13.18 2.14
CA THR A 751 -0.64 12.97 3.23
C THR A 751 -1.44 12.56 4.47
N ASP A 752 -1.62 11.25 4.63
CA ASP A 752 -2.50 10.65 5.63
C ASP A 752 -1.78 10.57 7.00
N GLY A 753 -2.55 10.77 8.06
CA GLY A 753 -2.06 10.93 9.42
C GLY A 753 -2.32 9.71 10.29
N ALA A 754 -1.29 9.18 10.95
CA ALA A 754 -1.52 8.28 12.08
C ALA A 754 -2.03 9.10 13.27
N ALA A 755 -3.25 8.82 13.73
CA ALA A 755 -3.68 9.31 15.03
C ALA A 755 -2.73 8.78 16.10
N ALA A 756 -2.41 9.61 17.09
CA ALA A 756 -1.59 9.22 18.22
C ALA A 756 -2.22 8.00 18.91
N SER A 757 -1.67 6.81 18.70
CA SER A 757 -2.09 5.61 19.43
C SER A 757 -2.00 5.86 20.92
N ILE A 758 -2.97 5.34 21.69
CA ILE A 758 -2.94 5.33 23.17
C ILE A 758 -1.68 4.60 23.68
N ALA A 759 -1.14 3.65 22.90
CA ALA A 759 0.10 2.95 23.23
C ALA A 759 1.36 3.82 23.04
N THR A 760 1.29 4.85 22.19
CA THR A 760 2.39 5.79 21.93
C THR A 760 1.92 7.23 22.13
N ALA A 761 1.49 7.56 23.35
CA ALA A 761 1.15 8.92 23.81
C ALA A 761 2.24 10.01 23.57
N LYS A 762 3.32 9.68 22.86
CA LYS A 762 4.41 10.55 22.42
C LYS A 762 4.26 11.11 21.00
N ARG A 763 3.41 10.54 20.11
CA ARG A 763 3.23 11.08 18.75
C ARG A 763 2.15 12.16 18.71
N SER A 764 2.40 13.23 17.95
CA SER A 764 1.40 14.28 17.70
C SER A 764 0.29 13.74 16.79
N GLN A 765 -0.97 14.13 17.03
CA GLN A 765 -2.14 13.71 16.26
C GLN A 765 -2.17 14.19 14.79
N PHE A 766 -1.18 15.00 14.40
CA PHE A 766 -1.05 15.57 13.06
C PHE A 766 0.09 14.96 12.25
N VAL A 767 0.89 14.05 12.82
CA VAL A 767 2.02 13.44 12.09
C VAL A 767 1.49 12.51 10.99
N SER A 768 2.09 12.62 9.81
CA SER A 768 1.83 11.77 8.66
C SER A 768 2.81 10.61 8.61
N ASP A 769 2.28 9.40 8.42
CA ASP A 769 3.06 8.17 8.26
C ASP A 769 2.79 7.46 6.94
N SER A 770 1.95 8.05 6.09
CA SER A 770 1.55 7.51 4.80
C SER A 770 1.06 8.62 3.87
N GLY A 771 1.09 8.35 2.56
CA GLY A 771 0.72 9.33 1.55
C GLY A 771 1.31 8.95 0.20
N SER A 772 1.31 9.89 -0.74
CA SER A 772 1.91 9.68 -2.07
C SER A 772 3.41 9.37 -1.98
N THR A 773 3.83 8.18 -2.45
CA THR A 773 5.22 7.73 -2.48
C THR A 773 5.82 7.67 -3.87
N MET A 774 4.98 7.57 -4.91
CA MET A 774 5.38 7.67 -6.31
C MET A 774 4.28 8.32 -7.15
N ARG A 775 4.68 9.28 -7.99
CA ARG A 775 3.82 9.95 -8.95
C ARG A 775 4.25 9.62 -10.37
N MET A 776 3.29 9.37 -11.26
CA MET A 776 3.53 9.13 -12.67
C MET A 776 2.60 9.97 -13.54
N LEU A 777 3.17 10.49 -14.63
CA LEU A 777 2.48 11.21 -15.70
C LEU A 777 2.97 10.65 -17.04
N ILE A 778 2.04 10.17 -17.87
CA ILE A 778 2.33 9.68 -19.22
C ILE A 778 1.41 10.39 -20.22
N ASP A 779 1.99 10.86 -21.31
CA ASP A 779 1.29 11.15 -22.56
C ASP A 779 1.99 10.39 -23.69
N MET A 780 1.31 9.40 -24.27
CA MET A 780 1.90 8.53 -25.29
C MET A 780 2.11 9.21 -26.65
N SER A 781 1.59 10.43 -26.86
CA SER A 781 1.77 11.18 -28.12
C SER A 781 3.23 11.58 -28.39
N ASP A 782 4.06 11.65 -27.34
CA ASP A 782 5.46 12.04 -27.39
C ASP A 782 6.28 11.15 -26.43
N ASP A 783 7.38 10.59 -26.91
CA ASP A 783 8.24 9.72 -26.07
C ASP A 783 8.95 10.48 -24.96
N GLU A 784 9.02 11.80 -25.04
CA GLU A 784 9.59 12.67 -24.01
C GLU A 784 8.61 13.03 -22.90
N LYS A 785 7.31 12.75 -23.09
CA LYS A 785 6.26 13.07 -22.11
C LYS A 785 6.01 11.90 -21.16
N PHE A 786 7.07 11.51 -20.47
CA PHE A 786 7.03 10.49 -19.45
C PHE A 786 7.78 10.95 -18.20
N TYR A 787 7.03 11.07 -17.10
CA TYR A 787 7.57 11.54 -15.83
C TYR A 787 7.20 10.56 -14.72
N GLN A 788 8.17 10.26 -13.86
CA GLN A 788 7.96 9.51 -12.63
C GLN A 788 8.82 10.07 -11.51
N THR A 789 8.19 10.45 -10.39
CA THR A 789 8.90 11.02 -9.24
C THR A 789 8.70 10.14 -8.02
N LEU A 790 9.79 9.73 -7.38
CA LEU A 790 9.78 9.09 -6.05
C LEU A 790 9.76 10.15 -4.96
N ILE A 791 9.12 9.87 -3.82
CA ILE A 791 9.09 10.82 -2.69
C ILE A 791 10.46 11.06 -2.03
N LEU A 792 11.36 10.06 -2.06
CA LEU A 792 12.67 10.16 -1.43
C LEU A 792 13.81 10.19 -2.45
N GLY A 793 14.25 9.02 -2.94
CA GLY A 793 15.41 8.92 -3.82
C GLY A 793 15.67 7.48 -4.26
N GLN A 794 16.56 7.30 -5.22
CA GLN A 794 16.87 6.00 -5.84
C GLN A 794 17.75 5.10 -4.95
N GLY A 795 18.64 5.68 -4.15
CA GLY A 795 19.62 4.96 -3.34
C GLY A 795 19.08 4.43 -2.02
N GLY A 796 19.37 3.18 -1.69
CA GLY A 796 18.93 2.57 -0.43
C GLY A 796 19.99 2.43 0.66
N GLN A 797 21.26 2.54 0.31
CA GLN A 797 22.35 2.38 1.28
C GLN A 797 22.51 3.63 2.16
N MET A 798 22.75 3.44 3.46
CA MET A 798 22.83 4.48 4.49
C MET A 798 23.66 5.73 4.13
N THR A 799 24.74 5.61 3.37
CA THR A 799 25.63 6.76 3.04
C THR A 799 25.52 7.24 1.59
N SER A 800 24.56 6.72 0.83
CA SER A 800 24.30 7.24 -0.51
C SER A 800 23.76 8.67 -0.43
N ASN A 801 24.25 9.54 -1.33
CA ASN A 801 23.70 10.88 -1.49
C ASN A 801 22.30 10.88 -2.15
N HIS A 802 21.90 9.76 -2.75
CA HIS A 802 20.66 9.64 -3.52
C HIS A 802 19.53 8.98 -2.73
N ARG A 803 19.61 9.05 -1.40
CA ARG A 803 18.56 8.52 -0.53
C ARG A 803 17.34 9.43 -0.48
N PHE A 804 17.58 10.74 -0.52
CA PHE A 804 16.57 11.79 -0.26
C PHE A 804 16.64 12.93 -1.28
N ASP A 805 17.39 12.78 -2.36
CA ASP A 805 17.68 13.84 -3.34
C ASP A 805 16.49 14.19 -4.25
N LEU A 806 15.50 13.30 -4.38
CA LEU A 806 14.23 13.60 -5.06
C LEU A 806 13.18 14.24 -4.14
N LEU A 807 13.39 14.26 -2.81
CA LEU A 807 12.42 14.86 -1.87
C LEU A 807 12.12 16.34 -2.18
N PRO A 808 13.11 17.23 -2.46
CA PRO A 808 12.80 18.60 -2.85
C PRO A 808 12.02 18.69 -4.18
N VAL A 809 12.27 17.77 -5.11
CA VAL A 809 11.55 17.68 -6.40
C VAL A 809 10.10 17.28 -6.16
N TRP A 810 9.87 16.28 -5.31
CA TRP A 810 8.55 15.82 -4.91
C TRP A 810 7.75 16.89 -4.15
N LEU A 811 8.36 17.54 -3.14
CA LEU A 811 7.72 18.61 -2.34
C LEU A 811 7.32 19.83 -3.19
N SER A 812 8.10 20.13 -4.23
CA SER A 812 7.81 21.22 -5.16
C SER A 812 6.89 20.81 -6.32
N LEU A 813 6.37 19.58 -6.31
CA LEU A 813 5.50 19.03 -7.36
C LEU A 813 6.11 19.11 -8.76
N ARG A 814 7.44 19.07 -8.87
CA ARG A 814 8.14 19.11 -10.15
C ARG A 814 8.22 17.67 -10.70
N PRO A 815 7.56 17.36 -11.83
CA PRO A 815 7.65 16.01 -12.40
C PRO A 815 9.08 15.70 -12.82
N TYR A 816 9.59 14.53 -12.44
CA TYR A 816 10.93 14.08 -12.80
C TYR A 816 10.88 13.30 -14.12
N PRO A 817 11.57 13.76 -15.19
CA PRO A 817 11.52 13.11 -16.48
C PRO A 817 12.25 11.77 -16.45
N LEU A 818 11.59 10.70 -16.90
CA LEU A 818 12.20 9.39 -17.08
C LEU A 818 12.43 9.16 -18.57
N ALA A 819 13.69 9.23 -19.01
CA ALA A 819 13.99 9.21 -20.43
C ALA A 819 13.58 7.89 -21.10
N PHE A 820 12.99 8.01 -22.29
CA PHE A 820 12.62 6.86 -23.11
C PHE A 820 13.38 6.85 -24.46
N SER A 821 13.61 8.00 -25.09
CA SER A 821 14.39 8.03 -26.32
C SER A 821 15.91 7.92 -26.02
N PRO A 822 16.70 7.27 -26.89
CA PRO A 822 18.16 7.27 -26.78
C PRO A 822 18.78 8.68 -26.74
N ALA A 823 18.12 9.65 -27.41
CA ALA A 823 18.56 11.04 -27.44
C ALA A 823 18.42 11.70 -26.07
N SER A 824 17.34 11.44 -25.34
CA SER A 824 17.14 11.98 -24.00
C SER A 824 17.93 11.24 -22.94
N GLU A 825 18.06 9.92 -23.06
CA GLU A 825 18.98 9.14 -22.22
C GLU A 825 20.40 9.71 -22.27
N SER A 826 20.91 10.00 -23.48
CA SER A 826 22.26 10.54 -23.69
C SER A 826 22.45 11.96 -23.14
N LYS A 827 21.37 12.71 -22.88
CA LYS A 827 21.43 14.05 -22.29
C LYS A 827 21.52 14.03 -20.76
N ILE A 828 20.90 13.04 -20.12
CA ILE A 828 20.75 12.99 -18.67
C ILE A 828 21.70 11.98 -18.01
N CYS A 829 22.12 10.95 -18.73
CA CYS A 829 23.03 9.94 -18.21
C CYS A 829 24.47 10.46 -18.13
N GLN A 830 25.08 10.39 -16.95
CA GLN A 830 26.46 10.81 -16.71
C GLN A 830 27.42 9.64 -16.49
N HIS A 831 26.90 8.52 -15.97
CA HIS A 831 27.72 7.37 -15.62
C HIS A 831 27.46 6.20 -16.57
N ARG A 832 28.48 5.34 -16.75
CA ARG A 832 28.38 4.17 -17.60
C ARG A 832 29.14 2.97 -17.05
N LEU A 833 28.38 1.92 -16.76
CA LEU A 833 28.86 0.61 -16.36
C LEU A 833 28.68 -0.39 -17.49
N LEU A 834 29.70 -1.19 -17.77
CA LEU A 834 29.67 -2.27 -18.75
C LEU A 834 29.78 -3.62 -18.05
N PHE A 835 28.89 -4.54 -18.38
CA PHE A 835 29.01 -5.94 -18.00
C PHE A 835 29.59 -6.74 -19.15
N THR A 836 30.63 -7.53 -18.87
CA THR A 836 31.27 -8.44 -19.81
C THR A 836 30.86 -9.88 -19.48
N ASP A 837 30.86 -10.73 -20.51
CA ASP A 837 30.54 -12.16 -20.43
C ASP A 837 31.78 -13.04 -20.15
N ARG A 838 32.97 -12.42 -20.02
CA ARG A 838 34.26 -13.09 -19.81
C ARG A 838 35.19 -12.31 -18.90
#